data_AF-A0A4V3BBP9-F1
#
_entry.id   AF-A0A4V3BBP9-F1
#
_cell.length_a   1.000
_cell.length_b   1.000
_cell.length_c   1.000
_cell.angle_alpha   90.00
_cell.angle_beta   90.00
_cell.angle_gamma   90.00
#
_symmetry.space_group_name_H-M   'P 1'
#
loop_
_entity.id
_entity.type
_entity.pdbx_description
1 polymer ?
#
loop_
_entity_poly.entity_id
_entity_poly.type
_entity_poly.pdbx_seq_one_letter_code
_entity_poly.pdbx_strand_id
1 'polypeptide(L)'
;MTDTAYIAPARLPPATLAAACDAAARAIPPAWPLAATVAVNPFLGQTGETLAQVSARLGRTAGTAVTMPRDWYASRIANGTITEEDLAGALAAATPVPDGTDVEALKAAARSEVPTATALPTVADLAAKVSGIDWPGVIADRFGAFASGYCDEGQALWAASRGRNAYAAWRAVATHDLTPEILGLRGFGQHAADAPQTAEDGIAQATGQLGLTEAALETYLHQLLLTLGGWSQLARYQSWQAELAGGSDCTITDFLAIRLLWEEALFCLYKDQIAEDWADIVAAHETPCAPSAAQQIDSILQEAAERAAQRDLAETLCASSVTAISANERPDIQAAFCIDVRSEVFRRALESVHPGIQTLGFAGFFGLTVAHRSFASDVVEHRLPVLLNAGLTSTSCGKSEADQSARFKARAKRAWGRFKIAAVSSFAFVEATGPVHGVNLLRDALGRAGTAPQPDPMPRLDPMPDLATRIDAAERILRAMSLTENFARVVLLAGHGAKVKNNPHASALHCGACGGHAGDINARLLASLLNDPDTRSGLAAKGIKVPADTLFVGALHDTTTDAVTVFDTDTKSEEHAQDLRALAGWLDAAGTLARSERALRLPRANSAADIAERSRNWAETRPEWGLAGCKGFIAAPRRRTAGKSLAGRAFLHDYDWHQDKDFSVLELILTAPAVVASWISLQYFGSTVAPGLFGGGNKLLHNVTGGIGVVEGNGGTLRVGLPWQSVHDGQNYIHDPLRLSVCVEAPREAISAVLARHDAVRALFDNRWMHLFAMDAEGKLAWRYVGDGAWQAEPGPDTQTPELAKAS
;
A
#
# COMPACT_ATOMS: atom_id res chain seq x y z
N MET A 1 16.54 -38.20 48.50
CA MET A 1 16.01 -38.01 47.14
C MET A 1 14.61 -37.49 47.29
N THR A 2 14.50 -36.17 47.34
CA THR A 2 13.24 -35.44 47.51
C THR A 2 12.55 -35.34 46.16
N ASP A 3 11.35 -35.91 46.13
CA ASP A 3 10.35 -35.80 45.08
C ASP A 3 9.96 -34.33 44.92
N THR A 4 10.55 -33.62 43.96
CA THR A 4 10.03 -32.33 43.51
C THR A 4 8.85 -32.61 42.61
N ALA A 5 7.65 -32.52 43.19
CA ALA A 5 6.40 -32.53 42.45
C ALA A 5 6.45 -31.49 41.32
N TYR A 6 6.45 -31.96 40.08
CA TYR A 6 6.27 -31.13 38.89
C TYR A 6 4.84 -30.58 38.94
N ILE A 7 4.66 -29.38 39.48
CA ILE A 7 3.40 -28.65 39.42
C ILE A 7 3.17 -28.34 37.94
N ALA A 8 2.17 -28.99 37.32
CA ALA A 8 1.77 -28.64 35.96
C ALA A 8 1.48 -27.13 35.93
N PRO A 9 2.05 -26.37 34.97
CA PRO A 9 1.83 -24.93 34.91
C PRO A 9 0.33 -24.64 34.86
N ALA A 10 -0.11 -23.65 35.65
CA ALA A 10 -1.51 -23.26 35.70
C ALA A 10 -1.97 -22.85 34.30
N ARG A 11 -3.02 -23.51 33.79
CA ARG A 11 -3.58 -23.22 32.47
C ARG A 11 -4.05 -21.76 32.44
N LEU A 12 -3.57 -20.98 31.49
CA LEU A 12 -3.98 -19.58 31.35
C LEU A 12 -5.51 -19.49 31.10
N PRO A 13 -6.19 -18.44 31.62
CA PRO A 13 -7.61 -18.27 31.37
C PRO A 13 -7.92 -18.16 29.87
N PRO A 14 -9.01 -18.78 29.37
CA PRO A 14 -9.37 -18.70 27.95
C PRO A 14 -9.52 -17.27 27.42
N ALA A 15 -10.02 -16.34 28.26
CA ALA A 15 -10.16 -14.94 27.90
C ALA A 15 -8.80 -14.25 27.67
N THR A 16 -7.80 -14.56 28.50
CA THR A 16 -6.43 -14.04 28.36
C THR A 16 -5.80 -14.53 27.05
N LEU A 17 -5.94 -15.82 26.74
CA LEU A 17 -5.45 -16.39 25.50
C LEU A 17 -6.14 -15.79 24.27
N ALA A 18 -7.47 -15.65 24.31
CA ALA A 18 -8.23 -15.04 23.22
C ALA A 18 -7.79 -13.58 22.96
N ALA A 19 -7.62 -12.79 24.02
CA ALA A 19 -7.15 -11.40 23.90
C ALA A 19 -5.72 -11.33 23.33
N ALA A 20 -4.82 -12.21 23.77
CA ALA A 20 -3.46 -12.26 23.24
C ALA A 20 -3.40 -12.71 21.77
N CYS A 21 -4.25 -13.65 21.37
CA CYS A 21 -4.37 -14.08 19.97
C CYS A 21 -4.92 -12.97 19.08
N ASP A 22 -5.96 -12.25 19.54
CA ASP A 22 -6.51 -11.09 18.80
C ASP A 22 -5.47 -9.97 18.70
N ALA A 23 -4.73 -9.67 19.77
CA ALA A 23 -3.65 -8.68 19.74
C ALA A 23 -2.53 -9.07 18.75
N ALA A 24 -2.08 -10.33 18.77
CA ALA A 24 -1.08 -10.83 17.82
C ALA A 24 -1.60 -10.81 16.38
N ALA A 25 -2.87 -11.17 16.15
CA ALA A 25 -3.50 -11.09 14.84
C ALA A 25 -3.59 -9.65 14.33
N ARG A 26 -4.01 -8.69 15.17
CA ARG A 26 -4.09 -7.26 14.83
C ARG A 26 -2.71 -6.61 14.62
N ALA A 27 -1.65 -7.18 15.19
CA ALA A 27 -0.27 -6.76 14.96
C ALA A 27 0.20 -7.04 13.52
N ILE A 28 -0.41 -8.00 12.82
CA ILE A 28 -0.10 -8.32 11.42
C ILE A 28 -0.89 -7.38 10.49
N PRO A 29 -0.25 -6.76 9.47
CA PRO A 29 -0.97 -5.98 8.46
C PRO A 29 -1.70 -6.90 7.45
N PRO A 30 -2.89 -6.53 6.96
CA PRO A 30 -3.58 -7.29 5.90
C PRO A 30 -2.84 -7.19 4.55
N ALA A 31 -2.91 -8.25 3.73
CA ALA A 31 -2.41 -8.23 2.35
C ALA A 31 -3.47 -8.69 1.36
N TRP A 32 -3.71 -7.86 0.33
CA TRP A 32 -4.68 -8.14 -0.72
C TRP A 32 -4.08 -9.07 -1.81
N PRO A 33 -4.89 -9.94 -2.43
CA PRO A 33 -4.45 -10.82 -3.52
C PRO A 33 -3.85 -10.08 -4.72
N LEU A 34 -3.05 -10.77 -5.55
CA LEU A 34 -2.38 -10.18 -6.72
C LEU A 34 -3.33 -9.52 -7.74
N ALA A 35 -4.57 -10.00 -7.80
CA ALA A 35 -5.60 -9.44 -8.68
C ALA A 35 -6.06 -8.02 -8.30
N ALA A 36 -5.89 -7.65 -7.02
CA ALA A 36 -6.33 -6.38 -6.45
C ALA A 36 -5.34 -5.89 -5.36
N THR A 37 -4.04 -6.09 -5.58
CA THR A 37 -2.99 -5.66 -4.65
C THR A 37 -3.04 -4.15 -4.45
N VAL A 38 -3.23 -3.76 -3.20
CA VAL A 38 -3.05 -2.40 -2.72
C VAL A 38 -1.83 -2.33 -1.82
N ALA A 39 -1.18 -1.17 -1.80
CA ALA A 39 -0.13 -0.89 -0.83
C ALA A 39 -0.76 -0.69 0.56
N VAL A 40 -0.16 -1.30 1.58
CA VAL A 40 -0.66 -1.28 2.96
C VAL A 40 0.46 -0.80 3.86
N ASN A 41 0.13 -0.04 4.91
CA ASN A 41 1.12 0.28 5.93
C ASN A 41 1.61 -1.02 6.61
N PRO A 42 2.89 -1.44 6.45
CA PRO A 42 3.39 -2.65 7.08
C PRO A 42 3.43 -2.56 8.61
N PHE A 43 3.34 -1.35 9.16
CA PHE A 43 3.31 -1.06 10.59
C PHE A 43 1.90 -0.75 11.10
N LEU A 44 0.84 -1.12 10.36
CA LEU A 44 -0.55 -0.81 10.72
C LEU A 44 -0.90 -1.23 12.14
N GLY A 45 -0.45 -2.42 12.55
CA GLY A 45 -0.66 -2.99 13.88
C GLY A 45 0.15 -2.31 15.00
N GLN A 46 1.07 -1.41 14.65
CA GLN A 46 1.95 -0.71 15.58
C GLN A 46 1.84 0.83 15.47
N THR A 47 0.76 1.33 14.88
CA THR A 47 0.52 2.78 14.73
C THR A 47 0.39 3.51 16.08
N GLY A 48 0.09 2.79 17.16
CA GLY A 48 0.11 3.29 18.54
C GLY A 48 1.51 3.39 19.16
N GLU A 49 2.55 2.94 18.47
CA GLU A 49 3.95 2.94 18.93
C GLU A 49 4.79 3.91 18.10
N THR A 50 5.82 4.48 18.73
CA THR A 50 6.87 5.25 18.05
C THR A 50 7.79 4.35 17.21
N LEU A 51 8.50 4.94 16.25
CA LEU A 51 9.48 4.23 15.42
C LEU A 51 10.53 3.48 16.25
N ALA A 52 10.98 4.04 17.38
CA ALA A 52 11.95 3.40 18.27
C ALA A 52 11.36 2.17 18.98
N GLN A 53 10.09 2.23 19.41
CA GLN A 53 9.38 1.10 20.02
C GLN A 53 9.16 -0.02 18.99
N VAL A 54 8.74 0.32 17.78
CA VAL A 54 8.61 -0.66 16.69
C VAL A 54 9.97 -1.27 16.32
N SER A 55 11.06 -0.50 16.37
CA SER A 55 12.41 -1.02 16.19
C SER A 55 12.78 -2.07 17.24
N ALA A 56 12.44 -1.85 18.51
CA ALA A 56 12.63 -2.84 19.57
C ALA A 56 11.77 -4.09 19.35
N ARG A 57 10.49 -3.90 19.02
CA ARG A 57 9.53 -4.98 18.79
C ARG A 57 9.96 -5.86 17.63
N LEU A 58 10.16 -5.29 16.45
CA LEU A 58 10.54 -6.05 15.25
C LEU A 58 11.99 -6.53 15.28
N GLY A 59 12.88 -5.85 16.02
CA GLY A 59 14.19 -6.39 16.36
C GLY A 59 14.07 -7.69 17.15
N ARG A 60 13.21 -7.73 18.18
CA ARG A 60 12.96 -8.91 19.02
C ARG A 60 12.25 -10.03 18.26
N THR A 61 11.19 -9.72 17.51
CA THR A 61 10.32 -10.75 16.93
C THR A 61 10.71 -11.18 15.52
N ALA A 62 11.40 -10.33 14.76
CA ALA A 62 11.77 -10.60 13.36
C ALA A 62 13.26 -10.40 13.07
N GLY A 63 14.07 -9.96 14.05
CA GLY A 63 15.50 -9.71 13.82
C GLY A 63 15.75 -8.66 12.75
N THR A 64 14.85 -7.68 12.62
CA THR A 64 14.86 -6.73 11.51
C THR A 64 14.84 -5.30 12.02
N ALA A 65 15.75 -4.47 11.51
CA ALA A 65 15.73 -3.03 11.71
C ALA A 65 14.65 -2.37 10.84
N VAL A 66 14.07 -1.28 11.32
CA VAL A 66 13.03 -0.52 10.60
C VAL A 66 13.49 0.88 10.19
N THR A 67 14.80 1.07 10.18
CA THR A 67 15.51 2.28 9.77
C THR A 67 16.60 1.89 8.78
N MET A 68 17.10 2.85 8.00
CA MET A 68 18.24 2.60 7.14
C MET A 68 19.51 2.29 7.94
N PRO A 69 20.45 1.53 7.38
CA PRO A 69 21.78 1.36 7.98
C PRO A 69 22.48 2.72 8.17
N ARG A 70 23.34 2.82 9.19
CA ARG A 70 23.89 4.12 9.62
C ARG A 70 24.75 4.84 8.58
N ASP A 71 25.40 4.09 7.70
CA ASP A 71 26.18 4.62 6.57
C ASP A 71 25.33 5.43 5.59
N TRP A 72 24.04 5.09 5.42
CA TRP A 72 23.08 5.84 4.62
C TRP A 72 22.84 7.24 5.20
N TYR A 73 22.75 7.38 6.53
CA TYR A 73 22.66 8.70 7.17
C TYR A 73 24.01 9.41 7.15
N ALA A 74 25.11 8.71 7.45
CA ALA A 74 26.44 9.30 7.45
C ALA A 74 26.83 9.90 6.11
N SER A 75 26.50 9.25 5.00
CA SER A 75 26.74 9.77 3.65
C SER A 75 25.94 11.05 3.38
N ARG A 76 24.69 11.13 3.84
CA ARG A 76 23.83 12.31 3.72
C ARG A 76 24.22 13.46 4.63
N ILE A 77 24.77 13.17 5.80
CA ILE A 77 25.40 14.16 6.66
C ILE A 77 26.67 14.69 6.00
N ALA A 78 27.51 13.80 5.47
CA ALA A 78 28.80 14.15 4.87
C ALA A 78 28.66 14.98 3.59
N ASN A 79 27.63 14.73 2.78
CA ASN A 79 27.37 15.49 1.54
C ASN A 79 26.49 16.74 1.75
N GLY A 80 26.10 17.05 2.98
CA GLY A 80 25.31 18.23 3.33
C GLY A 80 23.80 18.13 3.06
N THR A 81 23.29 16.95 2.65
CA THR A 81 21.83 16.74 2.53
C THR A 81 21.15 16.89 3.89
N ILE A 82 21.71 16.24 4.91
CA ILE A 82 21.30 16.40 6.32
C ILE A 82 22.25 17.43 6.95
N THR A 83 21.68 18.55 7.38
CA THR A 83 22.41 19.66 7.99
C THR A 83 22.45 19.53 9.52
N GLU A 84 23.26 20.37 10.17
CA GLU A 84 23.27 20.46 11.64
C GLU A 84 21.94 20.92 12.22
N GLU A 85 21.23 21.79 11.50
CA GLU A 85 19.91 22.27 11.90
C GLU A 85 18.87 21.13 11.88
N ASP A 86 18.93 20.25 10.88
CA ASP A 86 18.05 19.07 10.82
C ASP A 86 18.30 18.12 11.99
N LEU A 87 19.58 17.89 12.32
CA LEU A 87 20.00 17.06 13.46
C LEU A 87 19.56 17.68 14.79
N ALA A 88 19.79 18.98 14.96
CA ALA A 88 19.38 19.71 16.16
C ALA A 88 17.85 19.71 16.34
N GLY A 89 17.11 19.93 15.25
CA GLY A 89 15.65 19.87 15.26
C GLY A 89 15.11 18.47 15.55
N ALA A 90 15.74 17.42 15.01
CA ALA A 90 15.38 16.04 15.31
C ALA A 90 15.63 15.69 16.79
N LEU A 91 16.79 16.10 17.32
CA LEU A 91 17.18 15.89 18.71
C LEU A 91 16.23 16.63 19.67
N ALA A 92 15.87 17.87 19.37
CA ALA A 92 14.94 18.65 20.18
C ALA A 92 13.52 18.06 20.22
N ALA A 93 13.11 17.36 19.17
CA ALA A 93 11.81 16.70 19.08
C ALA A 93 11.82 15.23 19.57
N ALA A 94 12.95 14.73 20.04
CA ALA A 94 13.08 13.34 20.47
C ALA A 94 12.71 13.16 21.95
N THR A 95 11.94 12.13 22.23
CA THR A 95 11.53 11.78 23.60
C THR A 95 11.39 10.26 23.72
N PRO A 96 12.17 9.56 24.58
CA PRO A 96 13.34 10.04 25.32
C PRO A 96 14.56 10.25 24.41
N VAL A 97 15.54 11.01 24.91
CA VAL A 97 16.88 11.16 24.32
C VAL A 97 17.87 10.38 25.18
N PRO A 98 18.74 9.52 24.61
CA PRO A 98 19.79 8.86 25.39
C PRO A 98 20.74 9.88 26.03
N ASP A 99 21.15 9.63 27.27
CA ASP A 99 22.04 10.51 28.02
C ASP A 99 23.34 10.84 27.25
N GLY A 100 23.70 12.12 27.24
CA GLY A 100 24.91 12.61 26.56
C GLY A 100 24.81 12.70 25.03
N THR A 101 23.62 12.51 24.44
CA THR A 101 23.42 12.68 22.99
C THR A 101 23.28 14.15 22.62
N ASP A 102 24.28 14.69 21.93
CA ASP A 102 24.23 15.98 21.23
C ASP A 102 24.40 15.80 19.70
N VAL A 103 24.44 16.90 18.94
CA VAL A 103 24.58 16.85 17.48
C VAL A 103 25.89 16.19 17.04
N GLU A 104 27.00 16.42 17.75
CA GLU A 104 28.28 15.79 17.43
C GLU A 104 28.27 14.29 17.75
N ALA A 105 27.64 13.90 18.85
CA ALA A 105 27.41 12.51 19.21
C ALA A 105 26.54 11.79 18.16
N LEU A 106 25.50 12.43 17.62
CA LEU A 106 24.69 11.87 16.53
C LEU A 106 25.51 11.66 15.25
N LYS A 107 26.35 12.63 14.87
CA LYS A 107 27.24 12.50 13.70
C LYS A 107 28.27 11.39 13.90
N ALA A 108 28.83 11.26 15.10
CA ALA A 108 29.74 10.18 15.44
C ALA A 108 29.03 8.83 15.43
N ALA A 109 27.83 8.75 16.01
CA ALA A 109 27.02 7.54 16.02
C ALA A 109 26.64 7.09 14.61
N ALA A 110 26.29 8.01 13.70
CA ALA A 110 26.02 7.69 12.30
C ALA A 110 27.20 7.00 11.58
N ARG A 111 28.44 7.20 12.04
CA ARG A 111 29.64 6.54 11.48
C ARG A 111 30.02 5.25 12.20
N SER A 112 29.32 4.90 13.28
CA SER A 112 29.60 3.69 14.05
C SER A 112 28.82 2.50 13.50
N GLU A 113 29.42 1.32 13.61
CA GLU A 113 28.75 0.07 13.30
C GLU A 113 27.75 -0.29 14.41
N VAL A 114 26.57 -0.75 13.99
CA VAL A 114 25.54 -1.26 14.90
C VAL A 114 25.44 -2.77 14.69
N PRO A 115 25.41 -3.57 15.77
CA PRO A 115 25.14 -4.99 15.65
C PRO A 115 23.83 -5.25 14.91
N THR A 116 23.85 -6.21 13.98
CA THR A 116 22.63 -6.65 13.29
C THR A 116 21.62 -7.14 14.31
N ALA A 117 20.36 -6.69 14.19
CA ALA A 117 19.28 -7.17 15.03
C ALA A 117 19.09 -8.69 14.82
N THR A 118 18.83 -9.41 15.92
CA THR A 118 18.56 -10.85 15.88
C THR A 118 17.26 -11.12 16.63
N ALA A 119 16.36 -11.90 16.01
CA ALA A 119 15.14 -12.32 16.68
C ALA A 119 15.48 -13.22 17.88
N LEU A 120 14.61 -13.25 18.88
CA LEU A 120 14.67 -14.30 19.88
C LEU A 120 14.44 -15.67 19.21
N PRO A 121 15.20 -16.73 19.55
CA PRO A 121 14.97 -18.06 19.00
C PRO A 121 13.57 -18.59 19.32
N THR A 122 12.88 -19.17 18.34
CA THR A 122 11.69 -20.01 18.58
C THR A 122 12.10 -21.42 19.05
N VAL A 123 11.15 -22.25 19.49
CA VAL A 123 11.44 -23.67 19.77
C VAL A 123 11.97 -24.36 18.52
N ALA A 124 11.44 -24.03 17.33
CA ALA A 124 11.97 -24.56 16.08
C ALA A 124 13.44 -24.19 15.85
N ASP A 125 13.86 -22.97 16.19
CA ASP A 125 15.26 -22.55 16.08
C ASP A 125 16.16 -23.30 17.07
N LEU A 126 15.71 -23.47 18.33
CA LEU A 126 16.44 -24.25 19.33
C LEU A 126 16.55 -25.72 18.94
N ALA A 127 15.46 -26.32 18.45
CA ALA A 127 15.42 -27.68 17.93
C ALA A 127 16.37 -27.84 16.73
N ALA A 128 16.44 -26.85 15.84
CA ALA A 128 17.34 -26.87 14.69
C ALA A 128 18.80 -26.87 15.12
N LYS A 129 19.15 -26.03 16.12
CA LYS A 129 20.50 -25.94 16.68
C LYS A 129 20.97 -27.28 17.27
N VAL A 130 20.13 -28.01 17.99
CA VAL A 130 20.51 -29.29 18.64
C VAL A 130 20.44 -30.50 17.69
N SER A 131 19.53 -30.48 16.71
CA SER A 131 19.33 -31.61 15.80
C SER A 131 20.11 -31.52 14.49
N GLY A 132 20.54 -30.31 14.09
CA GLY A 132 21.13 -30.04 12.76
C GLY A 132 20.14 -30.04 11.60
N ILE A 133 18.83 -30.17 11.88
CA ILE A 133 17.75 -30.13 10.88
C ILE A 133 17.20 -28.71 10.83
N ASP A 134 17.01 -28.15 9.63
CA ASP A 134 16.38 -26.83 9.44
C ASP A 134 14.87 -26.89 9.69
N TRP A 135 14.47 -27.06 10.96
CA TRP A 135 13.06 -27.09 11.35
C TRP A 135 12.28 -25.83 10.95
N PRO A 136 12.82 -24.60 11.07
CA PRO A 136 12.15 -23.40 10.56
C PRO A 136 11.84 -23.49 9.06
N GLY A 137 12.81 -23.91 8.24
CA GLY A 137 12.63 -24.10 6.79
C GLY A 137 11.61 -25.20 6.47
N VAL A 138 11.64 -26.32 7.21
CA VAL A 138 10.67 -27.41 7.06
C VAL A 138 9.25 -26.94 7.40
N ILE A 139 9.06 -26.22 8.50
CA ILE A 139 7.76 -25.66 8.88
C ILE A 139 7.27 -24.70 7.79
N ALA A 140 8.13 -23.80 7.30
CA ALA A 140 7.77 -22.86 6.24
C ALA A 140 7.33 -23.56 4.95
N ASP A 141 8.05 -24.62 4.53
CA ASP A 141 7.69 -25.42 3.36
C ASP A 141 6.35 -26.16 3.55
N ARG A 142 6.19 -26.90 4.66
CA ARG A 142 4.98 -27.70 4.91
C ARG A 142 3.76 -26.83 5.14
N PHE A 143 3.91 -25.75 5.89
CA PHE A 143 2.85 -24.77 6.09
C PHE A 143 2.48 -24.09 4.77
N GLY A 144 3.47 -23.65 3.98
CA GLY A 144 3.24 -23.01 2.68
C GLY A 144 2.55 -23.94 1.69
N ALA A 145 2.92 -25.21 1.66
CA ALA A 145 2.25 -26.22 0.83
C ALA A 145 0.77 -26.39 1.21
N PHE A 146 0.45 -26.48 2.51
CA PHE A 146 -0.93 -26.52 2.99
C PHE A 146 -1.69 -25.22 2.67
N ALA A 147 -1.13 -24.07 3.04
CA ALA A 147 -1.77 -22.77 2.91
C ALA A 147 -2.02 -22.41 1.44
N SER A 148 -1.08 -22.72 0.53
CA SER A 148 -1.26 -22.49 -0.91
C SER A 148 -2.45 -23.26 -1.49
N GLY A 149 -2.68 -24.51 -1.05
CA GLY A 149 -3.84 -25.29 -1.45
C GLY A 149 -5.14 -24.79 -0.81
N TYR A 150 -5.10 -24.46 0.48
CA TYR A 150 -6.28 -23.99 1.23
C TYR A 150 -6.80 -22.64 0.72
N CYS A 151 -5.87 -21.71 0.47
CA CYS A 151 -6.16 -20.35 0.06
C CYS A 151 -6.31 -20.17 -1.46
N ASP A 152 -6.06 -21.20 -2.28
CA ASP A 152 -6.08 -21.09 -3.75
C ASP A 152 -7.34 -20.37 -4.29
N GLU A 153 -7.12 -19.33 -5.10
CA GLU A 153 -8.16 -18.55 -5.78
C GLU A 153 -8.42 -19.04 -7.22
N GLY A 154 -8.22 -20.35 -7.47
CA GLY A 154 -8.49 -20.99 -8.76
C GLY A 154 -7.28 -21.08 -9.68
N GLN A 155 -6.06 -21.07 -9.13
CA GLN A 155 -4.84 -21.38 -9.88
C GLN A 155 -4.65 -22.89 -10.01
N ALA A 156 -5.00 -23.67 -8.98
CA ALA A 156 -4.89 -25.12 -9.00
C ALA A 156 -5.96 -25.76 -9.91
N LEU A 157 -5.55 -26.78 -10.69
CA LEU A 157 -6.50 -27.60 -11.47
C LEU A 157 -7.41 -28.44 -10.57
N TRP A 158 -6.89 -28.85 -9.41
CA TRP A 158 -7.60 -29.60 -8.38
C TRP A 158 -7.60 -28.79 -7.10
N ALA A 159 -8.76 -28.28 -6.71
CA ALA A 159 -8.91 -27.51 -5.49
C ALA A 159 -8.77 -28.44 -4.26
N ALA A 160 -8.04 -27.97 -3.25
CA ALA A 160 -8.00 -28.66 -1.96
C ALA A 160 -9.36 -28.55 -1.25
N SER A 161 -9.71 -29.55 -0.43
CA SER A 161 -10.88 -29.46 0.42
C SER A 161 -10.65 -28.41 1.51
N ARG A 162 -11.57 -27.45 1.63
CA ARG A 162 -11.51 -26.40 2.67
C ARG A 162 -11.96 -26.86 4.06
N GLY A 163 -12.50 -28.06 4.19
CA GLY A 163 -13.01 -28.56 5.47
C GLY A 163 -14.01 -27.60 6.12
N ARG A 164 -14.05 -27.57 7.46
CA ARG A 164 -14.87 -26.61 8.23
C ARG A 164 -14.18 -25.26 8.40
N ASN A 165 -12.88 -25.28 8.66
CA ASN A 165 -12.00 -24.14 8.87
C ASN A 165 -10.56 -24.57 8.56
N ALA A 166 -9.61 -23.63 8.60
CA ALA A 166 -8.23 -23.89 8.23
C ALA A 166 -7.56 -24.91 9.17
N TYR A 167 -7.84 -24.83 10.47
CA TYR A 167 -7.26 -25.75 11.46
C TYR A 167 -7.72 -27.20 11.24
N ALA A 168 -9.01 -27.43 11.03
CA ALA A 168 -9.55 -28.77 10.75
C ALA A 168 -9.06 -29.32 9.40
N ALA A 169 -8.93 -28.46 8.38
CA ALA A 169 -8.38 -28.85 7.09
C ALA A 169 -6.90 -29.23 7.20
N TRP A 170 -6.10 -28.45 7.94
CA TRP A 170 -4.70 -28.75 8.20
C TRP A 170 -4.54 -30.07 8.93
N ARG A 171 -5.31 -30.33 10.01
CA ARG A 171 -5.23 -31.60 10.74
C ARG A 171 -5.45 -32.80 9.83
N ALA A 172 -6.46 -32.76 8.96
CA ALA A 172 -6.72 -33.85 8.02
C ALA A 172 -5.56 -34.11 7.04
N VAL A 173 -4.81 -33.06 6.66
CA VAL A 173 -3.61 -33.18 5.82
C VAL A 173 -2.42 -33.68 6.65
N ALA A 174 -2.18 -33.09 7.82
CA ALA A 174 -1.03 -33.36 8.68
C ALA A 174 -0.96 -34.81 9.17
N THR A 175 -2.10 -35.47 9.40
CA THR A 175 -2.14 -36.90 9.78
C THR A 175 -1.62 -37.84 8.68
N HIS A 176 -1.55 -37.37 7.44
CA HIS A 176 -1.10 -38.16 6.28
C HIS A 176 0.24 -37.66 5.70
N ASP A 177 0.77 -36.55 6.23
CA ASP A 177 2.03 -35.98 5.79
C ASP A 177 3.20 -36.67 6.50
N LEU A 178 3.88 -37.55 5.78
CA LEU A 178 5.03 -38.28 6.32
C LEU A 178 6.32 -37.46 6.37
N THR A 179 6.36 -36.27 5.74
CA THR A 179 7.58 -35.46 5.64
C THR A 179 8.22 -35.16 6.99
N PRO A 180 7.46 -34.74 8.04
CA PRO A 180 8.06 -34.42 9.33
C PRO A 180 8.66 -35.64 10.02
N GLU A 181 7.98 -36.80 9.91
CA GLU A 181 8.46 -38.05 10.50
C GLU A 181 9.70 -38.60 9.77
N ILE A 182 9.75 -38.48 8.44
CA ILE A 182 10.91 -38.85 7.63
C ILE A 182 12.14 -38.01 8.03
N LEU A 183 11.94 -36.72 8.31
CA LEU A 183 13.01 -35.81 8.71
C LEU A 183 13.44 -35.97 10.16
N GLY A 184 12.60 -36.57 11.02
CA GLY A 184 12.98 -36.95 12.38
C GLY A 184 11.99 -36.55 13.48
N LEU A 185 10.90 -35.84 13.16
CA LEU A 185 9.85 -35.47 14.11
C LEU A 185 8.91 -36.66 14.34
N ARG A 186 9.39 -37.67 15.07
CA ARG A 186 8.70 -38.96 15.24
C ARG A 186 7.32 -38.79 15.88
N GLY A 187 6.32 -39.44 15.30
CA GLY A 187 4.94 -39.44 15.81
C GLY A 187 4.16 -38.16 15.51
N PHE A 188 4.64 -37.29 14.61
CA PHE A 188 3.96 -36.05 14.26
C PHE A 188 2.54 -36.26 13.71
N GLY A 189 2.33 -37.26 12.85
CA GLY A 189 1.00 -37.54 12.31
C GLY A 189 0.00 -37.92 13.40
N GLN A 190 0.45 -38.70 14.40
CA GLN A 190 -0.35 -39.05 15.57
C GLN A 190 -0.58 -37.84 16.49
N HIS A 191 0.43 -37.00 16.70
CA HIS A 191 0.30 -35.74 17.45
C HIS A 191 -0.78 -34.83 16.82
N ALA A 192 -0.79 -34.68 15.50
CA ALA A 192 -1.83 -33.93 14.79
C ALA A 192 -3.23 -34.58 14.88
N ALA A 193 -3.29 -35.92 14.90
CA ALA A 193 -4.54 -36.66 15.08
C ALA A 193 -5.13 -36.45 16.48
N ASP A 194 -4.28 -36.53 17.51
CA ASP A 194 -4.65 -36.41 18.92
C ASP A 194 -4.85 -34.95 19.38
N ALA A 195 -4.42 -33.99 18.57
CA ALA A 195 -4.62 -32.57 18.85
C ALA A 195 -6.11 -32.23 19.06
N PRO A 196 -6.42 -31.20 19.88
CA PRO A 196 -7.78 -30.79 20.15
C PRO A 196 -8.58 -30.48 18.89
N GLN A 197 -9.91 -30.60 18.98
CA GLN A 197 -10.80 -30.45 17.83
C GLN A 197 -10.99 -29.00 17.37
N THR A 198 -10.70 -28.04 18.24
CA THR A 198 -10.80 -26.59 18.00
C THR A 198 -9.42 -25.96 18.03
N ALA A 199 -9.26 -24.83 17.34
CA ALA A 199 -8.00 -24.09 17.32
C ALA A 199 -7.71 -23.49 18.70
N GLU A 200 -8.74 -23.01 19.40
CA GLU A 200 -8.66 -22.40 20.72
C GLU A 200 -8.17 -23.39 21.78
N ASP A 201 -8.70 -24.62 21.78
CA ASP A 201 -8.23 -25.66 22.70
C ASP A 201 -6.81 -26.11 22.35
N GLY A 202 -6.46 -26.13 21.06
CA GLY A 202 -5.12 -26.41 20.55
C GLY A 202 -4.10 -25.37 21.03
N ILE A 203 -4.44 -24.08 20.93
CA ILE A 203 -3.63 -22.97 21.46
C ILE A 203 -3.46 -23.14 22.97
N ALA A 204 -4.55 -23.36 23.72
CA ALA A 204 -4.49 -23.50 25.17
C ALA A 204 -3.67 -24.70 25.65
N GLN A 205 -3.66 -25.79 24.87
CA GLN A 205 -2.78 -26.93 25.10
C GLN A 205 -1.32 -26.56 24.83
N ALA A 206 -1.01 -26.08 23.62
CA ALA A 206 0.35 -25.76 23.20
C ALA A 206 0.99 -24.71 24.12
N THR A 207 0.29 -23.64 24.48
CA THR A 207 0.82 -22.61 25.37
C THR A 207 1.12 -23.15 26.77
N GLY A 208 0.27 -24.06 27.27
CA GLY A 208 0.50 -24.73 28.55
C GLY A 208 1.70 -25.68 28.52
N GLN A 209 1.84 -26.45 27.44
CA GLN A 209 2.94 -27.39 27.26
C GLN A 209 4.29 -26.69 27.06
N LEU A 210 4.29 -25.54 26.39
CA LEU A 210 5.44 -24.67 26.20
C LEU A 210 5.78 -23.83 27.46
N GLY A 211 4.92 -23.83 28.48
CA GLY A 211 5.16 -23.06 29.71
C GLY A 211 5.11 -21.54 29.50
N LEU A 212 4.34 -21.06 28.51
CA LEU A 212 4.19 -19.64 28.24
C LEU A 212 3.35 -18.96 29.33
N THR A 213 3.84 -17.83 29.83
CA THR A 213 3.12 -16.96 30.75
C THR A 213 2.36 -15.88 30.00
N GLU A 214 1.41 -15.21 30.66
CA GLU A 214 0.65 -14.09 30.07
C GLU A 214 1.56 -12.98 29.52
N ALA A 215 2.65 -12.65 30.24
CA ALA A 215 3.59 -11.61 29.83
C ALA A 215 4.42 -11.99 28.58
N ALA A 216 4.63 -13.29 28.33
CA ALA A 216 5.37 -13.77 27.15
C ALA A 216 4.51 -13.81 25.87
N LEU A 217 3.18 -13.92 26.00
CA LEU A 217 2.29 -14.18 24.86
C LEU A 217 2.37 -13.12 23.76
N GLU A 218 2.38 -11.83 24.14
CA GLU A 218 2.25 -10.74 23.18
C GLU A 218 3.32 -10.79 22.08
N THR A 219 4.59 -10.89 22.48
CA THR A 219 5.71 -10.87 21.52
C THR A 219 5.96 -12.23 20.89
N TYR A 220 5.72 -13.34 21.60
CA TYR A 220 5.93 -14.67 21.06
C TYR A 220 4.87 -15.05 20.00
N LEU A 221 3.58 -14.82 20.27
CA LEU A 221 2.52 -15.10 19.29
C LEU A 221 2.66 -14.22 18.05
N HIS A 222 3.03 -12.94 18.22
CA HIS A 222 3.35 -12.06 17.10
C HIS A 222 4.53 -12.58 16.28
N GLN A 223 5.61 -13.03 16.92
CA GLN A 223 6.74 -13.65 16.24
C GLN A 223 6.32 -14.87 15.42
N LEU A 224 5.54 -15.79 15.99
CA LEU A 224 5.08 -16.97 15.27
C LEU A 224 4.30 -16.59 13.99
N LEU A 225 3.41 -15.59 14.06
CA LEU A 225 2.69 -15.10 12.89
C LEU A 225 3.61 -14.42 11.86
N LEU A 226 4.64 -13.70 12.29
CA LEU A 226 5.64 -13.11 11.38
C LEU A 226 6.44 -14.20 10.64
N THR A 227 6.75 -15.33 11.28
CA THR A 227 7.45 -16.45 10.61
C THR A 227 6.64 -17.07 9.47
N LEU A 228 5.31 -16.93 9.48
CA LEU A 228 4.43 -17.38 8.39
C LEU A 228 4.44 -16.42 7.18
N GLY A 229 5.05 -15.24 7.31
CA GLY A 229 5.13 -14.18 6.30
C GLY A 229 3.78 -13.83 5.67
N GLY A 230 3.70 -13.78 4.34
CA GLY A 230 2.50 -13.36 3.63
C GLY A 230 1.25 -14.21 3.90
N TRP A 231 1.40 -15.43 4.43
CA TRP A 231 0.26 -16.27 4.80
C TRP A 231 -0.52 -15.69 5.99
N SER A 232 0.17 -15.15 7.00
CA SER A 232 -0.52 -14.48 8.12
C SER A 232 -1.15 -13.17 7.67
N GLN A 233 -0.53 -12.44 6.74
CA GLN A 233 -1.10 -11.21 6.18
C GLN A 233 -2.35 -11.47 5.33
N LEU A 234 -2.38 -12.58 4.58
CA LEU A 234 -3.58 -13.01 3.87
C LEU A 234 -4.71 -13.40 4.83
N ALA A 235 -4.39 -14.15 5.89
CA ALA A 235 -5.38 -14.50 6.91
C ALA A 235 -5.91 -13.26 7.63
N ARG A 236 -5.04 -12.26 7.88
CA ARG A 236 -5.45 -10.96 8.40
C ARG A 236 -6.39 -10.24 7.44
N TYR A 237 -6.13 -10.29 6.13
CA TYR A 237 -7.01 -9.70 5.12
C TYR A 237 -8.42 -10.29 5.17
N GLN A 238 -8.57 -11.60 5.38
CA GLN A 238 -9.90 -12.24 5.51
C GLN A 238 -10.65 -11.72 6.75
N SER A 239 -9.96 -11.64 7.88
CA SER A 239 -10.48 -11.01 9.10
C SER A 239 -10.85 -9.53 8.88
N TRP A 240 -10.02 -8.76 8.17
CA TRP A 240 -10.28 -7.36 7.86
C TRP A 240 -11.55 -7.17 7.03
N GLN A 241 -11.74 -7.98 5.99
CA GLN A 241 -12.95 -7.94 5.16
C GLN A 241 -14.19 -8.34 5.97
N ALA A 242 -14.09 -9.34 6.83
CA ALA A 242 -15.18 -9.74 7.71
C ALA A 242 -15.54 -8.61 8.71
N GLU A 243 -14.54 -7.98 9.34
CA GLU A 243 -14.72 -6.84 10.27
C GLU A 243 -15.43 -5.68 9.58
N LEU A 244 -15.01 -5.31 8.37
CA LEU A 244 -15.67 -4.26 7.56
C LEU A 244 -17.12 -4.59 7.22
N ALA A 245 -17.45 -5.87 7.04
CA ALA A 245 -18.80 -6.36 6.79
C ALA A 245 -19.61 -6.59 8.08
N GLY A 246 -19.07 -6.29 9.26
CA GLY A 246 -19.73 -6.51 10.55
C GLY A 246 -19.75 -7.97 11.02
N GLY A 247 -18.88 -8.82 10.47
CA GLY A 247 -18.68 -10.23 10.84
C GLY A 247 -17.31 -10.49 11.46
N SER A 248 -16.93 -11.76 11.51
CA SER A 248 -15.63 -12.23 11.98
C SER A 248 -15.10 -13.37 11.11
N ASP A 249 -13.78 -13.57 11.11
CA ASP A 249 -13.09 -14.68 10.45
C ASP A 249 -12.01 -15.21 11.39
N CYS A 250 -11.86 -16.53 11.49
CA CYS A 250 -10.93 -17.17 12.42
C CYS A 250 -9.66 -17.71 11.76
N THR A 251 -9.43 -17.46 10.46
CA THR A 251 -8.34 -18.08 9.70
C THR A 251 -6.96 -17.75 10.27
N ILE A 252 -6.76 -16.52 10.76
CA ILE A 252 -5.48 -16.12 11.37
C ILE A 252 -5.22 -16.82 12.71
N THR A 253 -6.28 -17.03 13.51
CA THR A 253 -6.22 -17.79 14.76
C THR A 253 -5.96 -19.27 14.48
N ASP A 254 -6.60 -19.83 13.46
CA ASP A 254 -6.34 -21.20 13.00
C ASP A 254 -4.87 -21.36 12.56
N PHE A 255 -4.33 -20.40 11.80
CA PHE A 255 -2.92 -20.41 11.37
C PHE A 255 -1.95 -20.33 12.56
N LEU A 256 -2.25 -19.52 13.56
CA LEU A 256 -1.48 -19.45 14.80
C LEU A 256 -1.53 -20.79 15.56
N ALA A 257 -2.71 -21.41 15.69
CA ALA A 257 -2.87 -22.71 16.33
C ALA A 257 -2.03 -23.79 15.64
N ILE A 258 -2.08 -23.84 14.30
CA ILE A 258 -1.25 -24.75 13.49
C ILE A 258 0.23 -24.52 13.80
N ARG A 259 0.69 -23.25 13.75
CA ARG A 259 2.10 -22.90 13.99
C ARG A 259 2.55 -23.26 15.41
N LEU A 260 1.68 -23.12 16.41
CA LEU A 260 1.93 -23.51 17.81
C LEU A 260 2.03 -25.02 18.00
N LEU A 261 1.19 -25.83 17.32
CA LEU A 261 1.30 -27.29 17.39
C LEU A 261 2.63 -27.81 16.84
N TRP A 262 3.20 -27.14 15.84
CA TRP A 262 4.57 -27.43 15.40
C TRP A 262 5.61 -27.16 16.49
N GLU A 263 5.51 -26.02 17.20
CA GLU A 263 6.38 -25.71 18.34
C GLU A 263 6.20 -26.75 19.46
N GLU A 264 4.96 -27.12 19.78
CA GLU A 264 4.65 -28.12 20.81
C GLU A 264 5.27 -29.48 20.47
N ALA A 265 5.10 -29.96 19.24
CA ALA A 265 5.66 -31.24 18.80
C ALA A 265 7.19 -31.27 18.89
N LEU A 266 7.85 -30.19 18.45
CA LEU A 266 9.30 -30.05 18.52
C LEU A 266 9.78 -29.94 19.97
N PHE A 267 9.07 -29.18 20.80
CA PHE A 267 9.38 -29.09 22.23
C PHE A 267 9.28 -30.45 22.88
N CYS A 268 8.22 -31.23 22.61
CA CYS A 268 8.05 -32.57 23.18
C CYS A 268 9.18 -33.53 22.79
N LEU A 269 9.66 -33.46 21.54
CA LEU A 269 10.74 -34.33 21.07
C LEU A 269 12.11 -33.95 21.64
N TYR A 270 12.40 -32.65 21.73
CA TYR A 270 13.74 -32.15 22.09
C TYR A 270 13.82 -31.59 23.52
N LYS A 271 12.76 -31.71 24.33
CA LYS A 271 12.63 -31.10 25.65
C LYS A 271 13.88 -31.22 26.51
N ASP A 272 14.43 -32.42 26.63
CA ASP A 272 15.59 -32.71 27.49
C ASP A 272 16.86 -31.94 27.08
N GLN A 273 16.92 -31.44 25.84
CA GLN A 273 18.07 -30.71 25.29
C GLN A 273 17.85 -29.20 25.22
N ILE A 274 16.59 -28.73 25.16
CA ILE A 274 16.28 -27.31 24.90
C ILE A 274 15.47 -26.63 26.02
N ALA A 275 15.01 -27.35 27.05
CA ALA A 275 14.11 -26.78 28.06
C ALA A 275 14.70 -25.61 28.85
N GLU A 276 16.01 -25.65 29.14
CA GLU A 276 16.71 -24.55 29.84
C GLU A 276 16.82 -23.32 28.95
N ASP A 277 17.41 -23.48 27.74
CA ASP A 277 17.47 -22.41 26.73
C ASP A 277 16.08 -21.81 26.45
N TRP A 278 15.04 -22.65 26.34
CA TRP A 278 13.67 -22.20 26.10
C TRP A 278 13.11 -21.39 27.27
N ALA A 279 13.38 -21.78 28.52
CA ALA A 279 12.95 -21.00 29.69
C ALA A 279 13.56 -19.60 29.71
N ASP A 280 14.84 -19.47 29.31
CA ASP A 280 15.51 -18.18 29.16
C ASP A 280 14.87 -17.33 28.05
N ILE A 281 14.46 -17.95 26.93
CA ILE A 281 13.73 -17.25 25.88
C ILE A 281 12.34 -16.78 26.35
N VAL A 282 11.61 -17.60 27.10
CA VAL A 282 10.31 -17.19 27.68
C VAL A 282 10.52 -15.98 28.59
N ALA A 283 11.50 -16.00 29.48
CA ALA A 283 11.84 -14.86 30.34
C ALA A 283 12.23 -13.60 29.53
N ALA A 284 12.89 -13.76 28.38
CA ALA A 284 13.20 -12.65 27.48
C ALA A 284 11.94 -12.05 26.84
N HIS A 285 10.94 -12.87 26.52
CA HIS A 285 9.64 -12.40 26.04
C HIS A 285 8.83 -11.67 27.13
N GLU A 286 8.93 -12.11 28.39
CA GLU A 286 8.29 -11.46 29.55
C GLU A 286 8.85 -10.05 29.84
N THR A 287 10.10 -9.81 29.45
CA THR A 287 10.73 -8.51 29.66
C THR A 287 10.07 -7.44 28.76
N PRO A 288 9.63 -6.29 29.30
CA PRO A 288 9.04 -5.22 28.49
C PRO A 288 9.87 -4.85 27.26
N CYS A 289 9.22 -4.67 26.12
CA CYS A 289 9.89 -4.34 24.87
C CYS A 289 10.24 -2.83 24.82
N ALA A 290 11.39 -2.47 25.40
CA ALA A 290 11.87 -1.09 25.45
C ALA A 290 12.93 -0.82 24.35
N PRO A 291 12.93 0.37 23.71
CA PRO A 291 13.96 0.77 22.78
C PRO A 291 15.34 0.88 23.44
N SER A 292 16.35 0.25 22.83
CA SER A 292 17.75 0.48 23.19
C SER A 292 18.20 1.89 22.81
N ALA A 293 19.28 2.39 23.42
CA ALA A 293 19.87 3.68 23.07
C ALA A 293 20.25 3.76 21.57
N ALA A 294 20.72 2.66 20.98
CA ALA A 294 21.04 2.60 19.56
C ALA A 294 19.79 2.80 18.68
N GLN A 295 18.67 2.14 19.00
CA GLN A 295 17.40 2.30 18.28
C GLN A 295 16.81 3.70 18.45
N GLN A 296 16.98 4.32 19.62
CA GLN A 296 16.59 5.71 19.84
C GLN A 296 17.39 6.66 18.94
N ILE A 297 18.73 6.50 18.89
CA ILE A 297 19.61 7.25 17.99
C ILE A 297 19.21 7.06 16.53
N ASP A 298 18.93 5.83 16.09
CA ASP A 298 18.56 5.54 14.71
C ASP A 298 17.23 6.22 14.34
N SER A 299 16.29 6.30 15.28
CA SER A 299 15.03 7.04 15.09
C SER A 299 15.27 8.55 14.97
N ILE A 300 16.23 9.10 15.71
CA ILE A 300 16.61 10.53 15.64
C ILE A 300 17.29 10.84 14.30
N LEU A 301 18.18 9.95 13.83
CA LEU A 301 18.81 10.09 12.52
C LEU A 301 17.78 10.00 11.37
N GLN A 302 16.80 9.11 11.49
CA GLN A 302 15.69 9.00 10.56
C GLN A 302 14.85 10.29 10.51
N GLU A 303 14.51 10.85 11.68
CA GLU A 303 13.82 12.13 11.79
C GLU A 303 14.63 13.29 11.16
N ALA A 304 15.95 13.30 11.32
CA ALA A 304 16.81 14.32 10.70
C ALA A 304 16.78 14.23 9.16
N ALA A 305 16.76 13.02 8.59
CA ALA A 305 16.61 12.82 7.15
C ALA A 305 15.26 13.34 6.62
N GLU A 306 14.20 13.19 7.42
CA GLU A 306 12.86 13.69 7.09
C GLU A 306 12.79 15.21 7.18
N ARG A 307 13.43 15.82 8.19
CA ARG A 307 13.56 17.28 8.33
C ARG A 307 14.29 17.91 7.15
N ALA A 308 15.38 17.29 6.70
CA ALA A 308 16.07 17.74 5.48
C ALA A 308 15.13 17.76 4.27
N ALA A 309 14.35 16.69 4.08
CA ALA A 309 13.40 16.61 2.97
C ALA A 309 12.21 17.58 3.10
N GLN A 310 11.81 17.92 4.33
CA GLN A 310 10.79 18.91 4.65
C GLN A 310 11.27 20.33 4.39
N ARG A 311 12.53 20.66 4.71
CA ARG A 311 13.16 21.94 4.35
C ARG A 311 13.13 22.13 2.84
N ASP A 312 13.60 21.15 2.06
CA ASP A 312 13.61 21.25 0.60
C ASP A 312 12.19 21.45 0.03
N LEU A 313 11.19 20.81 0.66
CA LEU A 313 9.78 20.99 0.29
C LEU A 313 9.29 22.40 0.62
N ALA A 314 9.62 22.92 1.81
CA ALA A 314 9.29 24.27 2.23
C ALA A 314 9.90 25.31 1.28
N GLU A 315 11.16 25.15 0.89
CA GLU A 315 11.85 26.00 -0.09
C GLU A 315 11.15 25.97 -1.46
N THR A 316 10.80 24.77 -1.94
CA THR A 316 10.07 24.59 -3.21
C THR A 316 8.71 25.29 -3.17
N LEU A 317 8.01 25.23 -2.03
CA LEU A 317 6.71 25.88 -1.84
C LEU A 317 6.83 27.39 -1.64
N CYS A 318 7.96 27.90 -1.15
CA CYS A 318 8.19 29.36 -1.05
C CYS A 318 8.68 29.99 -2.36
N ALA A 319 9.23 29.19 -3.28
CA ALA A 319 9.73 29.69 -4.56
C ALA A 319 8.63 30.41 -5.37
N SER A 320 8.99 31.54 -5.98
CA SER A 320 8.09 32.28 -6.86
C SER A 320 7.70 31.43 -8.06
N SER A 321 6.39 31.35 -8.35
CA SER A 321 5.90 30.70 -9.56
C SER A 321 5.83 31.70 -10.71
N VAL A 322 6.30 31.29 -11.88
CA VAL A 322 6.20 32.06 -13.13
C VAL A 322 4.79 31.95 -13.73
N THR A 323 3.99 30.96 -13.28
CA THR A 323 2.66 30.69 -13.80
C THR A 323 1.60 31.37 -12.94
N ALA A 324 1.20 32.58 -13.31
CA ALA A 324 0.02 33.22 -12.74
C ALA A 324 -1.24 32.56 -13.33
N ILE A 325 -1.96 31.79 -12.51
CA ILE A 325 -3.33 31.37 -12.87
C ILE A 325 -4.20 32.63 -12.75
N SER A 326 -4.66 33.17 -13.87
CA SER A 326 -5.66 34.24 -13.87
C SER A 326 -6.97 33.70 -13.28
N ALA A 327 -7.22 33.99 -12.01
CA ALA A 327 -8.40 33.51 -11.29
C ALA A 327 -9.74 34.09 -11.82
N ASN A 328 -9.69 35.09 -12.69
CA ASN A 328 -10.86 35.87 -13.12
C ASN A 328 -11.40 35.52 -14.51
N GLU A 329 -10.73 34.64 -15.27
CA GLU A 329 -11.21 34.20 -16.59
C GLU A 329 -11.72 32.77 -16.53
N ARG A 330 -12.78 32.48 -17.30
CA ARG A 330 -13.30 31.12 -17.43
C ARG A 330 -12.26 30.26 -18.16
N PRO A 331 -11.77 29.16 -17.56
CA PRO A 331 -10.79 28.30 -18.23
C PRO A 331 -11.38 27.68 -19.50
N ASP A 332 -10.54 27.45 -20.50
CA ASP A 332 -10.92 26.71 -21.71
C ASP A 332 -11.23 25.26 -21.34
N ILE A 333 -10.35 24.68 -20.51
CA ILE A 333 -10.45 23.31 -20.00
C ILE A 333 -10.17 23.29 -18.50
N GLN A 334 -10.97 22.51 -17.78
CA GLN A 334 -10.63 22.04 -16.45
C GLN A 334 -10.38 20.53 -16.50
N ALA A 335 -9.30 20.05 -15.88
CA ALA A 335 -8.98 18.63 -15.85
C ALA A 335 -8.66 18.15 -14.44
N ALA A 336 -9.59 17.39 -13.86
CA ALA A 336 -9.40 16.74 -12.56
C ALA A 336 -8.73 15.38 -12.76
N PHE A 337 -7.51 15.24 -12.26
CA PHE A 337 -6.75 14.00 -12.27
C PHE A 337 -6.75 13.35 -10.88
N CYS A 338 -6.44 12.05 -10.84
CA CYS A 338 -6.08 11.39 -9.59
C CYS A 338 -4.96 12.17 -8.86
N ILE A 339 -5.00 12.21 -7.53
CA ILE A 339 -3.94 12.78 -6.67
C ILE A 339 -2.58 12.06 -6.77
N ASP A 340 -2.48 10.96 -7.51
CA ASP A 340 -1.28 10.14 -7.69
C ASP A 340 -0.05 10.98 -8.12
N VAL A 341 1.10 10.69 -7.52
CA VAL A 341 2.35 11.45 -7.75
C VAL A 341 2.83 11.41 -9.21
N ARG A 342 2.47 10.36 -9.97
CA ARG A 342 2.78 10.26 -11.40
C ARG A 342 1.89 11.18 -12.22
N SER A 343 0.68 11.46 -11.74
CA SER A 343 -0.22 12.44 -12.35
C SER A 343 0.19 13.88 -12.05
N GLU A 344 0.97 14.15 -10.98
CA GLU A 344 1.56 15.49 -10.72
C GLU A 344 2.40 15.98 -11.90
N VAL A 345 3.31 15.13 -12.38
CA VAL A 345 4.18 15.46 -13.52
C VAL A 345 3.36 15.75 -14.78
N PHE A 346 2.36 14.91 -15.06
CA PHE A 346 1.47 15.09 -16.22
C PHE A 346 0.67 16.39 -16.13
N ARG A 347 0.09 16.70 -14.96
CA ARG A 347 -0.68 17.93 -14.73
C ARG A 347 0.16 19.18 -14.97
N ARG A 348 1.39 19.21 -14.43
CA ARG A 348 2.33 20.32 -14.64
C ARG A 348 2.67 20.48 -16.12
N ALA A 349 2.90 19.37 -16.82
CA ALA A 349 3.15 19.39 -18.26
C ALA A 349 1.93 19.87 -19.05
N LEU A 350 0.71 19.51 -18.65
CA LEU A 350 -0.51 19.91 -19.33
C LEU A 350 -0.74 21.42 -19.20
N GLU A 351 -0.55 21.98 -18.00
CA GLU A 351 -0.68 23.44 -17.77
C GLU A 351 0.40 24.25 -18.50
N SER A 352 1.57 23.67 -18.79
CA SER A 352 2.62 24.36 -19.56
C SER A 352 2.35 24.40 -21.06
N VAL A 353 1.47 23.53 -21.58
CA VAL A 353 1.12 23.46 -23.00
C VAL A 353 0.15 24.59 -23.41
N HIS A 354 -0.76 25.01 -22.52
CA HIS A 354 -1.72 26.06 -22.83
C HIS A 354 -2.18 26.83 -21.57
N PRO A 355 -2.16 28.18 -21.57
CA PRO A 355 -2.46 28.98 -20.38
C PRO A 355 -3.93 28.92 -19.92
N GLY A 356 -4.85 28.56 -20.83
CA GLY A 356 -6.28 28.39 -20.52
C GLY A 356 -6.64 27.05 -19.87
N ILE A 357 -5.66 26.19 -19.56
CA ILE A 357 -5.89 24.90 -18.89
C ILE A 357 -5.69 25.03 -17.39
N GLN A 358 -6.68 24.58 -16.62
CA GLN A 358 -6.59 24.44 -15.17
C GLN A 358 -6.66 22.97 -14.76
N THR A 359 -5.72 22.47 -13.97
CA THR A 359 -5.81 21.10 -13.43
C THR A 359 -6.24 21.09 -11.96
N LEU A 360 -6.94 20.02 -11.59
CA LEU A 360 -7.34 19.72 -10.22
C LEU A 360 -6.87 18.32 -9.85
N GLY A 361 -6.66 18.08 -8.57
CA GLY A 361 -6.29 16.79 -8.00
C GLY A 361 -7.38 16.31 -7.07
N PHE A 362 -7.89 15.10 -7.31
CA PHE A 362 -8.87 14.47 -6.44
C PHE A 362 -8.65 12.95 -6.40
N ALA A 363 -9.10 12.28 -5.36
CA ALA A 363 -8.88 10.84 -5.25
C ALA A 363 -9.55 10.09 -6.42
N GLY A 364 -8.86 9.12 -7.05
CA GLY A 364 -9.26 8.52 -8.33
C GLY A 364 -10.59 7.75 -8.33
N PHE A 365 -11.17 7.47 -7.16
CA PHE A 365 -12.53 6.91 -7.03
C PHE A 365 -13.63 7.97 -7.18
N PHE A 366 -13.25 9.26 -7.21
CA PHE A 366 -14.13 10.41 -7.41
C PHE A 366 -15.33 10.48 -6.45
N GLY A 367 -15.17 9.99 -5.21
CA GLY A 367 -16.24 9.99 -4.20
C GLY A 367 -17.30 8.89 -4.41
N LEU A 368 -17.18 8.07 -5.47
CA LEU A 368 -18.11 6.99 -5.77
C LEU A 368 -17.56 5.66 -5.24
N THR A 369 -18.19 5.09 -4.21
CA THR A 369 -17.80 3.78 -3.64
C THR A 369 -18.50 2.63 -4.39
N VAL A 370 -17.93 2.24 -5.53
CA VAL A 370 -18.61 1.37 -6.51
C VAL A 370 -18.11 -0.07 -6.48
N ALA A 371 -19.02 -1.02 -6.31
CA ALA A 371 -18.83 -2.42 -6.69
C ALA A 371 -19.22 -2.60 -8.17
N HIS A 372 -18.25 -2.90 -9.03
CA HIS A 372 -18.42 -2.93 -10.48
C HIS A 372 -18.40 -4.36 -11.03
N ARG A 373 -19.29 -4.67 -11.98
CA ARG A 373 -19.23 -5.87 -12.80
C ARG A 373 -18.85 -5.51 -14.24
N SER A 374 -17.62 -5.88 -14.61
CA SER A 374 -17.06 -5.67 -15.96
C SER A 374 -17.82 -6.45 -17.02
N PHE A 375 -17.71 -6.02 -18.29
CA PHE A 375 -18.44 -6.64 -19.39
C PHE A 375 -18.09 -8.13 -19.54
N ALA A 376 -19.09 -8.98 -19.77
CA ALA A 376 -18.93 -10.43 -19.88
C ALA A 376 -18.26 -11.11 -18.67
N SER A 377 -18.28 -10.48 -17.49
CA SER A 377 -17.75 -11.01 -16.23
C SER A 377 -18.85 -11.29 -15.21
N ASP A 378 -18.58 -12.23 -14.31
CA ASP A 378 -19.37 -12.48 -13.09
C ASP A 378 -18.62 -12.03 -11.82
N VAL A 379 -17.35 -11.63 -11.97
CA VAL A 379 -16.52 -11.12 -10.89
C VAL A 379 -16.98 -9.70 -10.57
N VAL A 380 -17.11 -9.42 -9.27
CA VAL A 380 -17.38 -8.09 -8.75
C VAL A 380 -16.05 -7.49 -8.29
N GLU A 381 -15.73 -6.32 -8.82
CA GLU A 381 -14.52 -5.57 -8.51
C GLU A 381 -14.88 -4.38 -7.63
N HIS A 382 -14.23 -4.25 -6.48
CA HIS A 382 -14.44 -3.11 -5.58
C HIS A 382 -13.57 -1.93 -6.03
N ARG A 383 -14.14 -1.08 -6.90
CA ARG A 383 -13.48 0.13 -7.44
C ARG A 383 -13.56 1.30 -6.44
N LEU A 384 -13.10 1.08 -5.22
CA LEU A 384 -13.20 2.01 -4.10
C LEU A 384 -12.04 1.82 -3.09
N PRO A 385 -11.80 2.79 -2.17
CA PRO A 385 -10.76 2.64 -1.16
C PRO A 385 -11.04 1.43 -0.26
N VAL A 386 -10.04 0.60 -0.01
CA VAL A 386 -10.20 -0.67 0.75
C VAL A 386 -10.59 -0.50 2.22
N LEU A 387 -10.66 0.75 2.70
CA LEU A 387 -11.12 1.14 4.02
C LEU A 387 -12.63 1.35 4.10
N LEU A 388 -13.33 1.34 2.95
CA LEU A 388 -14.74 1.68 2.84
C LEU A 388 -15.55 0.49 2.32
N ASN A 389 -16.85 0.49 2.64
CA ASN A 389 -17.82 -0.41 2.02
C ASN A 389 -18.38 0.20 0.73
N ALA A 390 -18.78 -0.67 -0.21
CA ALA A 390 -19.45 -0.24 -1.42
C ALA A 390 -20.83 0.37 -1.09
N GLY A 391 -21.06 1.61 -1.53
CA GLY A 391 -22.35 2.28 -1.43
C GLY A 391 -23.17 2.21 -2.71
N LEU A 392 -22.53 1.87 -3.83
CA LEU A 392 -23.14 1.81 -5.15
C LEU A 392 -22.72 0.53 -5.89
N THR A 393 -23.58 0.06 -6.78
CA THR A 393 -23.28 -1.05 -7.70
C THR A 393 -23.35 -0.53 -9.14
N SER A 394 -22.45 -1.03 -9.98
CA SER A 394 -22.46 -0.69 -11.41
C SER A 394 -22.13 -1.91 -12.27
N THR A 395 -22.49 -1.80 -13.55
CA THR A 395 -22.28 -2.87 -14.51
C THR A 395 -21.98 -2.30 -15.88
N SER A 396 -21.04 -2.93 -16.59
CA SER A 396 -20.89 -2.77 -18.04
C SER A 396 -21.56 -3.92 -18.80
N CYS A 397 -22.21 -4.87 -18.10
CA CYS A 397 -22.93 -5.97 -18.72
C CYS A 397 -24.21 -5.48 -19.43
N GLY A 398 -24.37 -5.93 -20.68
CA GLY A 398 -25.64 -5.89 -21.40
C GLY A 398 -26.31 -7.26 -21.41
N LYS A 399 -27.64 -7.31 -21.44
CA LYS A 399 -28.39 -8.54 -21.83
C LYS A 399 -28.37 -8.70 -23.36
N SER A 400 -27.20 -8.54 -23.98
CA SER A 400 -27.04 -8.55 -25.43
C SER A 400 -26.40 -9.83 -25.92
N GLU A 401 -26.62 -10.16 -27.20
CA GLU A 401 -25.93 -11.26 -27.88
C GLU A 401 -24.40 -11.10 -27.84
N ALA A 402 -23.91 -9.85 -27.85
CA ALA A 402 -22.49 -9.53 -27.72
C ALA A 402 -21.89 -9.97 -26.38
N ASP A 403 -22.60 -9.77 -25.25
CA ASP A 403 -22.17 -10.22 -23.92
C ASP A 403 -22.07 -11.75 -23.87
N GLN A 404 -23.09 -12.45 -24.36
CA GLN A 404 -23.08 -13.92 -24.43
C GLN A 404 -21.93 -14.46 -25.29
N SER A 405 -21.73 -13.88 -26.49
CA SER A 405 -20.64 -14.23 -27.39
C SER A 405 -19.26 -14.04 -26.74
N ALA A 406 -19.05 -12.91 -26.04
CA ALA A 406 -17.83 -12.65 -25.30
C ALA A 406 -17.61 -13.66 -24.17
N ARG A 407 -18.67 -13.99 -23.40
CA ARG A 407 -18.63 -15.04 -22.35
C ARG A 407 -18.25 -16.40 -22.93
N PHE A 408 -18.84 -16.80 -24.06
CA PHE A 408 -18.50 -18.06 -24.72
C PHE A 408 -17.05 -18.09 -25.19
N LYS A 409 -16.55 -17.01 -25.81
CA LYS A 409 -15.14 -16.88 -26.19
C LYS A 409 -14.20 -16.98 -24.99
N ALA A 410 -14.53 -16.30 -23.88
CA ALA A 410 -13.75 -16.37 -22.65
C ALA A 410 -13.74 -17.78 -22.04
N ARG A 411 -14.91 -18.46 -22.00
CA ARG A 411 -15.03 -19.86 -21.55
C ARG A 411 -14.21 -20.80 -22.43
N ALA A 412 -14.28 -20.67 -23.76
CA ALA A 412 -13.49 -21.46 -24.69
C ALA A 412 -11.99 -21.24 -24.50
N LYS A 413 -11.55 -19.99 -24.32
CA LYS A 413 -10.14 -19.66 -24.01
C LYS A 413 -9.67 -20.31 -22.71
N ARG A 414 -10.49 -20.26 -21.65
CA ARG A 414 -10.20 -20.93 -20.37
C ARG A 414 -10.17 -22.45 -20.49
N ALA A 415 -11.09 -23.05 -21.24
CA ALA A 415 -11.11 -24.49 -21.50
C ALA A 415 -9.86 -24.92 -22.28
N TRP A 416 -9.48 -24.17 -23.32
CA TRP A 416 -8.24 -24.38 -24.05
C TRP A 416 -7.02 -24.26 -23.13
N GLY A 417 -6.96 -23.22 -22.29
CA GLY A 417 -5.92 -23.05 -21.28
C GLY A 417 -5.80 -24.27 -20.36
N ARG A 418 -6.92 -24.74 -19.80
CA ARG A 418 -6.98 -25.95 -18.96
C ARG A 418 -6.52 -27.21 -19.70
N PHE A 419 -6.88 -27.35 -20.97
CA PHE A 419 -6.40 -28.47 -21.79
C PHE A 419 -4.87 -28.44 -21.96
N LYS A 420 -4.23 -27.27 -22.10
CA LYS A 420 -2.76 -27.19 -22.22
C LYS A 420 -2.01 -27.67 -20.97
N ILE A 421 -2.62 -27.52 -19.80
CA ILE A 421 -1.99 -27.84 -18.50
C ILE A 421 -2.46 -29.19 -17.94
N ALA A 422 -3.41 -29.87 -18.59
CA ALA A 422 -3.87 -31.17 -18.13
C ALA A 422 -2.79 -32.26 -18.36
N ALA A 423 -2.66 -33.17 -17.39
CA ALA A 423 -1.60 -34.19 -17.36
C ALA A 423 -1.56 -35.08 -18.62
N VAL A 424 -2.71 -35.33 -19.25
CA VAL A 424 -2.83 -36.18 -20.44
C VAL A 424 -2.47 -35.48 -21.74
N SER A 425 -2.40 -34.15 -21.76
CA SER A 425 -2.27 -33.36 -22.99
C SER A 425 -1.09 -32.40 -22.98
N SER A 426 -0.49 -32.08 -21.84
CA SER A 426 0.57 -31.08 -21.73
C SER A 426 1.78 -31.35 -22.65
N PHE A 427 2.33 -32.57 -22.63
CA PHE A 427 3.48 -32.93 -23.47
C PHE A 427 3.14 -32.94 -24.97
N ALA A 428 2.08 -33.65 -25.36
CA ALA A 428 1.64 -33.72 -26.76
C ALA A 428 1.24 -32.34 -27.31
N PHE A 429 0.66 -31.48 -26.48
CA PHE A 429 0.31 -30.11 -26.86
C PHE A 429 1.55 -29.27 -27.17
N VAL A 430 2.58 -29.35 -26.32
CA VAL A 430 3.85 -28.63 -26.52
C VAL A 430 4.54 -29.10 -27.81
N GLU A 431 4.59 -30.41 -28.06
CA GLU A 431 5.19 -30.97 -29.27
C GLU A 431 4.45 -30.50 -30.54
N ALA A 432 3.11 -30.54 -30.55
CA ALA A 432 2.31 -30.20 -31.73
C ALA A 432 2.23 -28.68 -32.01
N THR A 433 2.20 -27.84 -30.96
CA THR A 433 1.95 -26.40 -31.10
C THR A 433 3.17 -25.51 -30.83
N GLY A 434 4.28 -26.09 -30.37
CA GLY A 434 5.53 -25.41 -30.08
C GLY A 434 6.03 -24.50 -31.21
N PRO A 435 6.12 -24.97 -32.47
CA PRO A 435 6.56 -24.12 -33.60
C PRO A 435 5.68 -22.87 -33.81
N VAL A 436 4.36 -22.99 -33.63
CA VAL A 436 3.42 -21.85 -33.73
C VAL A 436 3.64 -20.87 -32.57
N HIS A 437 3.93 -21.38 -31.37
CA HIS A 437 4.29 -20.55 -30.23
C HIS A 437 5.63 -19.82 -30.44
N GLY A 438 6.58 -20.39 -31.18
CA GLY A 438 7.84 -19.73 -31.56
C GLY A 438 7.63 -18.42 -32.34
N VAL A 439 6.66 -18.37 -33.25
CA VAL A 439 6.31 -17.14 -33.99
C VAL A 439 5.73 -16.08 -33.05
N ASN A 440 4.86 -16.47 -32.11
CA ASN A 440 4.31 -15.56 -31.12
C ASN A 440 5.42 -15.02 -30.18
N LEU A 441 6.33 -15.87 -29.73
CA LEU A 441 7.47 -15.46 -28.91
C LEU A 441 8.37 -14.49 -29.66
N LEU A 442 8.65 -14.70 -30.94
CA LEU A 442 9.43 -13.77 -31.76
C LEU A 442 8.71 -12.42 -31.92
N ARG A 443 7.39 -12.42 -32.19
CA ARG A 443 6.60 -11.19 -32.26
C ARG A 443 6.63 -10.43 -30.94
N ASP A 444 6.41 -11.12 -29.83
CA ASP A 444 6.34 -10.54 -28.50
C ASP A 444 7.74 -10.06 -28.03
N ALA A 445 8.81 -10.75 -28.41
CA ALA A 445 10.20 -10.33 -28.19
C ALA A 445 10.60 -9.10 -29.01
N LEU A 446 10.06 -8.94 -30.22
CA LEU A 446 10.24 -7.75 -31.06
C LEU A 446 9.34 -6.57 -30.63
N GLY A 447 8.58 -6.70 -29.55
CA GLY A 447 7.70 -5.63 -29.05
C GLY A 447 6.58 -5.24 -30.01
N ARG A 448 6.30 -6.06 -31.05
CA ARG A 448 5.28 -5.76 -32.06
C ARG A 448 3.90 -5.89 -31.42
N ALA A 449 3.24 -4.76 -31.25
CA ALA A 449 1.94 -4.69 -30.59
C ALA A 449 0.90 -5.54 -31.31
N GLY A 450 0.17 -6.36 -30.54
CA GLY A 450 -1.17 -6.78 -30.95
C GLY A 450 -2.12 -5.59 -30.93
N THR A 451 -3.30 -5.74 -31.53
CA THR A 451 -4.37 -4.75 -31.42
C THR A 451 -4.69 -4.46 -29.95
N ALA A 452 -4.75 -3.18 -29.59
CA ALA A 452 -5.17 -2.77 -28.26
C ALA A 452 -6.58 -3.34 -27.99
N PRO A 453 -6.85 -3.88 -26.79
CA PRO A 453 -8.20 -4.28 -26.43
C PRO A 453 -9.13 -3.08 -26.56
N GLN A 454 -10.32 -3.29 -27.13
CA GLN A 454 -11.37 -2.27 -27.10
C GLN A 454 -11.75 -2.01 -25.63
N PRO A 455 -11.99 -0.75 -25.25
CA PRO A 455 -12.49 -0.42 -23.92
C PRO A 455 -13.80 -1.17 -23.63
N ASP A 456 -14.03 -1.48 -22.36
CA ASP A 456 -15.33 -1.99 -21.93
C ASP A 456 -16.43 -0.97 -22.28
N PRO A 457 -17.65 -1.45 -22.61
CA PRO A 457 -18.83 -0.60 -22.76
C PRO A 457 -19.01 0.34 -21.56
N MET A 458 -19.70 1.46 -21.82
CA MET A 458 -19.99 2.48 -20.82
C MET A 458 -20.58 1.85 -19.54
N PRO A 459 -19.95 2.08 -18.37
CA PRO A 459 -20.49 1.60 -17.11
C PRO A 459 -21.75 2.38 -16.75
N ARG A 460 -22.71 1.69 -16.15
CA ARG A 460 -23.94 2.28 -15.62
C ARG A 460 -24.19 1.83 -14.19
N LEU A 461 -24.75 2.72 -13.38
CA LEU A 461 -25.25 2.34 -12.06
C LEU A 461 -26.42 1.36 -12.22
N ASP A 462 -26.40 0.27 -11.46
CA ASP A 462 -27.41 -0.78 -11.51
C ASP A 462 -27.64 -1.39 -10.12
N PRO A 463 -28.78 -1.11 -9.45
CA PRO A 463 -29.87 -0.24 -9.92
C PRO A 463 -29.46 1.24 -9.97
N MET A 464 -30.15 2.01 -10.81
CA MET A 464 -29.98 3.46 -10.84
C MET A 464 -30.50 4.07 -9.53
N PRO A 465 -29.71 4.87 -8.78
CA PRO A 465 -30.18 5.52 -7.57
C PRO A 465 -31.31 6.53 -7.85
N ASP A 466 -32.13 6.79 -6.84
CA ASP A 466 -33.14 7.84 -6.96
C ASP A 466 -32.53 9.22 -7.20
N LEU A 467 -33.35 10.17 -7.68
CA LEU A 467 -32.87 11.49 -8.05
C LEU A 467 -32.25 12.25 -6.88
N ALA A 468 -32.80 12.10 -5.66
CA ALA A 468 -32.28 12.80 -4.47
C ALA A 468 -30.86 12.33 -4.15
N THR A 469 -30.64 11.01 -4.14
CA THR A 469 -29.34 10.38 -3.93
C THR A 469 -28.32 10.81 -5.00
N ARG A 470 -28.76 10.91 -6.26
CA ARG A 470 -27.92 11.39 -7.37
C ARG A 470 -27.48 12.85 -7.19
N ILE A 471 -28.41 13.73 -6.82
CA ILE A 471 -28.14 15.15 -6.55
C ILE A 471 -27.18 15.28 -5.36
N ASP A 472 -27.44 14.59 -4.25
CA ASP A 472 -26.62 14.67 -3.05
C ASP A 472 -25.21 14.09 -3.26
N ALA A 473 -25.08 13.02 -4.07
CA ALA A 473 -23.78 12.50 -4.45
C ALA A 473 -23.00 13.51 -5.32
N ALA A 474 -23.63 14.07 -6.36
CA ALA A 474 -23.02 15.07 -7.23
C ALA A 474 -22.62 16.34 -6.46
N GLU A 475 -23.48 16.85 -5.58
CA GLU A 475 -23.20 18.01 -4.73
C GLU A 475 -21.98 17.75 -3.85
N ARG A 476 -21.99 16.63 -3.11
CA ARG A 476 -20.91 16.26 -2.19
C ARG A 476 -19.57 16.14 -2.90
N ILE A 477 -19.56 15.52 -4.08
CA ILE A 477 -18.34 15.32 -4.88
C ILE A 477 -17.81 16.67 -5.39
N LEU A 478 -18.67 17.51 -5.97
CA LEU A 478 -18.25 18.83 -6.49
C LEU A 478 -17.72 19.74 -5.37
N ARG A 479 -18.36 19.73 -4.18
CA ARG A 479 -17.86 20.43 -2.99
C ARG A 479 -16.53 19.87 -2.50
N ALA A 480 -16.39 18.55 -2.43
CA ALA A 480 -15.13 17.91 -2.03
C ALA A 480 -13.97 18.19 -3.00
N MET A 481 -14.27 18.40 -4.29
CA MET A 481 -13.30 18.81 -5.31
C MET A 481 -12.99 20.32 -5.29
N SER A 482 -13.68 21.12 -4.45
CA SER A 482 -13.66 22.59 -4.52
C SER A 482 -14.00 23.14 -5.92
N LEU A 483 -14.83 22.40 -6.67
CA LEU A 483 -15.26 22.73 -8.04
C LEU A 483 -16.76 23.01 -8.05
N THR A 484 -17.13 24.18 -7.50
CA THR A 484 -18.54 24.58 -7.33
C THR A 484 -18.94 25.76 -8.23
N GLU A 485 -17.98 26.43 -8.84
CA GLU A 485 -18.15 27.60 -9.69
C GLU A 485 -17.09 27.67 -10.82
N ASN A 486 -17.25 28.62 -11.73
CA ASN A 486 -16.34 28.88 -12.86
C ASN A 486 -16.01 27.64 -13.72
N PHE A 487 -17.02 26.81 -14.01
CA PHE A 487 -16.87 25.61 -14.82
C PHE A 487 -16.41 25.93 -16.26
N ALA A 488 -15.36 25.26 -16.72
CA ALA A 488 -14.89 25.32 -18.10
C ALA A 488 -15.93 24.77 -19.10
N ARG A 489 -15.70 24.99 -20.40
CA ARG A 489 -16.53 24.39 -21.46
C ARG A 489 -16.40 22.86 -21.49
N VAL A 490 -15.21 22.34 -21.24
CA VAL A 490 -14.98 20.91 -21.04
C VAL A 490 -14.31 20.68 -19.69
N VAL A 491 -14.89 19.76 -18.91
CA VAL A 491 -14.34 19.29 -17.65
C VAL A 491 -13.95 17.82 -17.80
N LEU A 492 -12.65 17.56 -17.87
CA LEU A 492 -12.09 16.21 -17.95
C LEU A 492 -11.98 15.60 -16.54
N LEU A 493 -12.51 14.40 -16.35
CA LEU A 493 -12.36 13.60 -15.14
C LEU A 493 -11.46 12.42 -15.46
N ALA A 494 -10.19 12.48 -15.06
CA ALA A 494 -9.18 11.50 -15.41
C ALA A 494 -8.80 10.64 -14.21
N GLY A 495 -9.37 9.43 -14.15
CA GLY A 495 -8.81 8.36 -13.32
C GLY A 495 -7.46 7.91 -13.89
N HIS A 496 -6.69 7.14 -13.14
CA HIS A 496 -5.43 6.58 -13.65
C HIS A 496 -5.41 5.06 -13.60
N GLY A 497 -4.54 4.49 -14.41
CA GLY A 497 -4.23 3.06 -14.48
C GLY A 497 -2.81 2.87 -15.00
N ALA A 498 -2.42 1.62 -15.19
CA ALA A 498 -1.09 1.27 -15.69
C ALA A 498 -1.24 0.10 -16.65
N LYS A 499 -0.39 0.02 -17.67
CA LYS A 499 -0.33 -1.14 -18.55
C LYS A 499 1.05 -1.75 -18.47
N VAL A 500 1.10 -3.00 -18.03
CA VAL A 500 2.35 -3.75 -17.91
C VAL A 500 2.15 -5.17 -18.42
N LYS A 501 3.25 -5.79 -18.84
CA LYS A 501 3.31 -7.20 -19.25
C LYS A 501 4.09 -8.00 -18.23
N ASN A 502 3.66 -9.25 -17.99
CA ASN A 502 4.37 -10.22 -17.16
C ASN A 502 4.78 -9.66 -15.78
N ASN A 503 3.84 -9.02 -15.07
CA ASN A 503 4.08 -8.44 -13.76
C ASN A 503 3.02 -8.95 -12.78
N PRO A 504 3.38 -9.87 -11.85
CA PRO A 504 2.46 -10.32 -10.80
C PRO A 504 1.86 -9.18 -9.99
N HIS A 505 2.63 -8.12 -9.75
CA HIS A 505 2.19 -6.95 -8.98
C HIS A 505 1.61 -5.83 -9.86
N ALA A 506 1.01 -6.16 -11.00
CA ALA A 506 0.44 -5.15 -11.91
C ALA A 506 -0.59 -4.26 -11.22
N SER A 507 -1.41 -4.83 -10.34
CA SER A 507 -2.43 -4.11 -9.57
C SER A 507 -1.85 -3.01 -8.67
N ALA A 508 -0.64 -3.21 -8.13
CA ALA A 508 0.04 -2.20 -7.32
C ALA A 508 0.45 -0.94 -8.10
N LEU A 509 0.42 -0.97 -9.44
CA LEU A 509 0.64 0.20 -10.30
C LEU A 509 -0.66 0.93 -10.68
N HIS A 510 -1.81 0.31 -10.41
CA HIS A 510 -3.12 0.95 -10.58
C HIS A 510 -3.41 1.94 -9.43
N CYS A 511 -4.67 2.36 -9.29
CA CYS A 511 -5.06 3.35 -8.30
C CYS A 511 -5.30 2.70 -6.93
N GLY A 512 -4.52 3.09 -5.92
CA GLY A 512 -4.74 2.66 -4.54
C GLY A 512 -6.10 3.10 -3.99
N ALA A 513 -6.58 4.28 -4.39
CA ALA A 513 -7.92 4.77 -4.02
C ALA A 513 -9.06 4.01 -4.74
N CYS A 514 -8.77 3.23 -5.77
CA CYS A 514 -9.75 2.38 -6.47
C CYS A 514 -9.54 0.89 -6.18
N GLY A 515 -8.92 0.55 -5.06
CA GLY A 515 -8.76 -0.85 -4.63
C GLY A 515 -7.77 -1.64 -5.50
N GLY A 516 -6.75 -0.99 -6.06
CA GLY A 516 -5.79 -1.67 -6.93
C GLY A 516 -6.32 -1.89 -8.35
N HIS A 517 -7.34 -1.13 -8.75
CA HIS A 517 -7.90 -1.14 -10.11
C HIS A 517 -7.73 0.21 -10.80
N ALA A 518 -7.93 0.25 -12.13
CA ALA A 518 -7.94 1.50 -12.88
C ALA A 518 -9.14 2.39 -12.47
N GLY A 519 -8.94 3.71 -12.50
CA GLY A 519 -9.96 4.71 -12.14
C GLY A 519 -10.91 5.11 -13.27
N ASP A 520 -10.88 4.42 -14.41
CA ASP A 520 -11.70 4.72 -15.58
C ASP A 520 -13.20 4.57 -15.31
N ILE A 521 -13.61 3.52 -14.60
CA ILE A 521 -15.02 3.27 -14.30
C ILE A 521 -15.64 4.41 -13.49
N ASN A 522 -14.98 4.83 -12.40
CA ASN A 522 -15.50 5.88 -11.52
C ASN A 522 -15.54 7.24 -12.24
N ALA A 523 -14.52 7.55 -13.06
CA ALA A 523 -14.49 8.75 -13.88
C ALA A 523 -15.66 8.82 -14.87
N ARG A 524 -15.94 7.72 -15.58
CA ARG A 524 -17.05 7.63 -16.55
C ARG A 524 -18.41 7.71 -15.87
N LEU A 525 -18.59 7.05 -14.72
CA LEU A 525 -19.82 7.11 -13.92
C LEU A 525 -20.09 8.53 -13.41
N LEU A 526 -19.07 9.23 -12.90
CA LEU A 526 -19.24 10.61 -12.45
C LEU A 526 -19.54 11.56 -13.61
N ALA A 527 -18.86 11.42 -14.74
CA ALA A 527 -19.15 12.24 -15.93
C ALA A 527 -20.60 12.07 -16.38
N SER A 528 -21.10 10.83 -16.40
CA SER A 528 -22.51 10.52 -16.70
C SER A 528 -23.46 11.19 -15.70
N LEU A 529 -23.18 11.07 -14.39
CA LEU A 529 -23.98 11.69 -13.34
C LEU A 529 -24.03 13.22 -13.45
N LEU A 530 -22.91 13.87 -13.76
CA LEU A 530 -22.81 15.33 -13.87
C LEU A 530 -23.37 15.87 -15.19
N ASN A 531 -23.55 15.03 -16.22
CA ASN A 531 -24.21 15.38 -17.47
C ASN A 531 -25.72 15.14 -17.45
N ASP A 532 -26.25 14.44 -16.44
CA ASP A 532 -27.68 14.16 -16.30
C ASP A 532 -28.49 15.47 -16.06
N PRO A 533 -29.47 15.80 -16.93
CA PRO A 533 -30.21 17.06 -16.84
C PRO A 533 -31.00 17.25 -15.54
N ASP A 534 -31.57 16.16 -15.01
CA ASP A 534 -32.33 16.20 -13.74
C ASP A 534 -31.39 16.47 -12.56
N THR A 535 -30.23 15.81 -12.55
CA THR A 535 -29.17 16.05 -11.55
C THR A 535 -28.67 17.49 -11.60
N ARG A 536 -28.41 18.06 -12.80
CA ARG A 536 -28.01 19.47 -12.96
C ARG A 536 -29.08 20.45 -12.45
N SER A 537 -30.36 20.15 -12.71
CA SER A 537 -31.48 20.97 -12.22
C SER A 537 -31.53 20.97 -10.69
N GLY A 538 -31.31 19.82 -10.06
CA GLY A 538 -31.20 19.70 -8.61
C GLY A 538 -29.98 20.42 -8.02
N LEU A 539 -28.81 20.32 -8.66
CA LEU A 539 -27.58 21.02 -8.25
C LEU A 539 -27.78 22.55 -8.24
N ALA A 540 -28.48 23.09 -9.23
CA ALA A 540 -28.79 24.52 -9.28
C ALA A 540 -29.60 24.98 -8.05
N ALA A 541 -30.52 24.15 -7.56
CA ALA A 541 -31.27 24.41 -6.34
C ALA A 541 -30.39 24.35 -5.06
N LYS A 542 -29.28 23.60 -5.10
CA LYS A 542 -28.25 23.54 -4.05
C LYS A 542 -27.16 24.63 -4.20
N GLY A 543 -27.34 25.56 -5.15
CA GLY A 543 -26.44 26.68 -5.38
C GLY A 543 -25.24 26.40 -6.28
N ILE A 544 -25.18 25.22 -6.92
CA ILE A 544 -24.10 24.86 -7.87
C ILE A 544 -24.68 24.94 -9.30
N LYS A 545 -24.29 25.97 -10.04
CA LYS A 545 -24.78 26.20 -11.40
C LYS A 545 -23.76 25.75 -12.43
N VAL A 546 -24.01 24.62 -13.05
CA VAL A 546 -23.24 24.13 -14.20
C VAL A 546 -23.76 24.80 -15.48
N PRO A 547 -22.93 25.53 -16.24
CA PRO A 547 -23.31 26.12 -17.52
C PRO A 547 -23.86 25.07 -18.51
N ALA A 548 -24.82 25.47 -19.34
CA ALA A 548 -25.41 24.58 -20.35
C ALA A 548 -24.39 24.10 -21.38
N ASP A 549 -23.37 24.91 -21.67
CA ASP A 549 -22.27 24.59 -22.58
C ASP A 549 -21.10 23.85 -21.92
N THR A 550 -21.21 23.45 -20.65
CA THR A 550 -20.22 22.61 -19.97
C THR A 550 -20.48 21.13 -20.22
N LEU A 551 -19.47 20.42 -20.72
CA LEU A 551 -19.45 18.98 -20.93
C LEU A 551 -18.48 18.30 -19.97
N PHE A 552 -18.95 17.35 -19.16
CA PHE A 552 -18.06 16.47 -18.38
C PHE A 552 -17.68 15.24 -19.22
N VAL A 553 -16.40 14.87 -19.23
CA VAL A 553 -15.90 13.71 -19.98
C VAL A 553 -15.00 12.86 -19.10
N GLY A 554 -15.29 11.56 -19.03
CA GLY A 554 -14.42 10.60 -18.34
C GLY A 554 -13.18 10.29 -19.16
N ALA A 555 -12.05 10.04 -18.49
CA ALA A 555 -10.80 9.65 -19.11
C ALA A 555 -9.96 8.73 -18.22
N LEU A 556 -8.98 8.08 -18.84
CA LEU A 556 -7.99 7.23 -18.19
C LEU A 556 -6.58 7.69 -18.53
N HIS A 557 -5.82 8.14 -17.52
CA HIS A 557 -4.39 8.38 -17.61
C HIS A 557 -3.61 7.07 -17.39
N ASP A 558 -2.98 6.56 -18.44
CA ASP A 558 -2.08 5.40 -18.38
C ASP A 558 -0.71 5.84 -17.86
N THR A 559 -0.52 5.71 -16.55
CA THR A 559 0.68 6.16 -15.86
C THR A 559 1.96 5.49 -16.31
N THR A 560 1.93 4.34 -17.00
CA THR A 560 3.15 3.72 -17.53
C THR A 560 3.62 4.41 -18.81
N THR A 561 2.69 4.97 -19.59
CA THR A 561 2.96 5.52 -20.94
C THR A 561 2.64 7.00 -21.09
N ASP A 562 2.00 7.62 -20.09
CA ASP A 562 1.43 8.98 -20.13
C ASP A 562 0.46 9.21 -21.30
N ALA A 563 -0.18 8.14 -21.78
CA ALA A 563 -1.27 8.23 -22.75
C ALA A 563 -2.60 8.45 -22.00
N VAL A 564 -3.43 9.37 -22.49
CA VAL A 564 -4.75 9.64 -21.91
C VAL A 564 -5.84 9.18 -22.88
N THR A 565 -6.61 8.17 -22.48
CA THR A 565 -7.79 7.73 -23.23
C THR A 565 -8.99 8.57 -22.81
N VAL A 566 -9.54 9.37 -23.72
CA VAL A 566 -10.76 10.14 -23.51
C VAL A 566 -11.96 9.32 -23.97
N PHE A 567 -13.01 9.19 -23.14
CA PHE A 567 -14.22 8.44 -23.45
C PHE A 567 -15.33 9.39 -23.96
N ASP A 568 -15.04 10.09 -25.05
CA ASP A 568 -15.94 11.09 -25.67
C ASP A 568 -17.19 10.48 -26.34
N THR A 569 -17.20 9.17 -26.56
CA THR A 569 -18.36 8.41 -27.07
C THR A 569 -19.40 8.04 -26.01
N ASP A 570 -19.10 8.22 -24.72
CA ASP A 570 -20.03 7.88 -23.62
C ASP A 570 -21.15 8.92 -23.47
N THR A 571 -20.99 10.09 -24.07
CA THR A 571 -21.95 11.20 -24.00
C THR A 571 -22.08 11.87 -25.37
N LYS A 572 -23.15 12.63 -25.57
CA LYS A 572 -23.31 13.47 -26.77
C LYS A 572 -22.30 14.60 -26.71
N SER A 573 -21.41 14.66 -27.69
CA SER A 573 -20.22 15.51 -27.69
C SER A 573 -20.04 16.30 -28.99
N GLU A 574 -21.04 16.28 -29.89
CA GLU A 574 -20.96 16.89 -31.22
C GLU A 574 -20.73 18.41 -31.16
N GLU A 575 -21.35 19.10 -30.20
CA GLU A 575 -21.19 20.54 -29.98
C GLU A 575 -19.80 20.93 -29.42
N HIS A 576 -19.07 19.97 -28.88
CA HIS A 576 -17.73 20.13 -28.28
C HIS A 576 -16.64 19.49 -29.13
N ALA A 577 -16.93 19.08 -30.37
CA ALA A 577 -15.98 18.34 -31.20
C ALA A 577 -14.67 19.09 -31.46
N GLN A 578 -14.70 20.43 -31.53
CA GLN A 578 -13.48 21.24 -31.65
C GLN A 578 -12.69 21.29 -30.34
N ASP A 579 -13.38 21.48 -29.22
CA ASP A 579 -12.79 21.51 -27.88
C ASP A 579 -12.08 20.17 -27.58
N LEU A 580 -12.72 19.05 -27.92
CA LEU A 580 -12.17 17.69 -27.73
C LEU A 580 -10.97 17.39 -28.64
N ARG A 581 -10.96 17.89 -29.89
CA ARG A 581 -9.78 17.77 -30.76
C ARG A 581 -8.58 18.57 -30.23
N ALA A 582 -8.82 19.78 -29.72
CA ALA A 582 -7.78 20.58 -29.10
C ALA A 582 -7.24 19.89 -27.83
N LEU A 583 -8.15 19.41 -26.98
CA LEU A 583 -7.82 18.65 -25.77
C LEU A 583 -6.95 17.42 -26.08
N ALA A 584 -7.30 16.62 -27.09
CA ALA A 584 -6.50 15.46 -27.48
C ALA A 584 -5.06 15.85 -27.88
N GLY A 585 -4.89 16.94 -28.62
CA GLY A 585 -3.57 17.47 -28.97
C GLY A 585 -2.77 17.94 -27.76
N TRP A 586 -3.41 18.63 -26.82
CA TRP A 586 -2.75 19.08 -25.58
C TRP A 586 -2.35 17.91 -24.67
N LEU A 587 -3.19 16.88 -24.55
CA LEU A 587 -2.89 15.68 -23.79
C LEU A 587 -1.69 14.91 -24.37
N ASP A 588 -1.58 14.80 -25.69
CA ASP A 588 -0.44 14.13 -26.35
C ASP A 588 0.87 14.90 -26.16
N ALA A 589 0.82 16.23 -26.28
CA ALA A 589 1.96 17.10 -26.01
C ALA A 589 2.42 17.00 -24.55
N ALA A 590 1.48 17.05 -23.60
CA ALA A 590 1.76 16.89 -22.17
C ALA A 590 2.37 15.52 -21.85
N GLY A 591 1.84 14.45 -22.46
CA GLY A 591 2.39 13.10 -22.31
C GLY A 591 3.83 13.00 -22.82
N THR A 592 4.17 13.68 -23.92
CA THR A 592 5.55 13.71 -24.43
C THR A 592 6.51 14.41 -23.47
N LEU A 593 6.09 15.52 -22.86
CA LEU A 593 6.88 16.22 -21.84
C LEU A 593 7.08 15.35 -20.58
N ALA A 594 6.00 14.72 -20.07
CA ALA A 594 6.04 13.86 -18.90
C ALA A 594 6.97 12.64 -19.10
N ARG A 595 6.89 11.98 -20.26
CA ARG A 595 7.78 10.88 -20.63
C ARG A 595 9.25 11.32 -20.74
N SER A 596 9.49 12.51 -21.29
CA SER A 596 10.84 13.06 -21.43
C SER A 596 11.50 13.31 -20.08
N GLU A 597 10.76 13.88 -19.12
CA GLU A 597 11.26 14.03 -17.74
C GLU A 597 11.55 12.67 -17.09
N ARG A 598 10.67 11.69 -17.30
CA ARG A 598 10.82 10.36 -16.68
C ARG A 598 11.96 9.55 -17.27
N ALA A 599 12.23 9.68 -18.56
CA ALA A 599 13.31 8.96 -19.25
C ALA A 599 14.66 9.18 -18.53
N LEU A 600 14.90 10.38 -17.99
CA LEU A 600 16.12 10.72 -17.24
C LEU A 600 16.34 9.87 -15.98
N ARG A 601 15.27 9.29 -15.41
CA ARG A 601 15.31 8.54 -14.14
C ARG A 601 15.16 7.03 -14.34
N LEU A 602 14.79 6.58 -15.54
CA LEU A 602 14.54 5.16 -15.81
C LEU A 602 15.78 4.51 -16.44
N PRO A 603 16.26 3.37 -15.91
CA PRO A 603 17.45 2.74 -16.42
C PRO A 603 17.22 2.27 -17.86
N ARG A 604 18.14 2.58 -18.77
CA ARG A 604 18.07 2.20 -20.20
C ARG A 604 16.93 2.89 -20.98
N ALA A 605 16.43 4.04 -20.52
CA ALA A 605 15.58 4.93 -21.33
C ALA A 605 16.40 6.14 -21.77
N ASN A 606 16.56 6.33 -23.08
CA ASN A 606 17.29 7.46 -23.67
C ASN A 606 16.35 8.54 -24.23
N SER A 607 15.08 8.19 -24.47
CA SER A 607 14.08 9.09 -25.06
C SER A 607 12.66 8.82 -24.53
N ALA A 608 11.75 9.76 -24.80
CA ALA A 608 10.32 9.58 -24.51
C ALA A 608 9.71 8.37 -25.27
N ALA A 609 10.25 8.00 -26.43
CA ALA A 609 9.74 6.87 -27.21
C ALA A 609 10.00 5.52 -26.51
N ASP A 610 11.13 5.40 -25.81
CA ASP A 610 11.54 4.17 -25.13
C ASP A 610 10.55 3.79 -24.01
N ILE A 611 9.92 4.79 -23.38
CA ILE A 611 8.97 4.59 -22.27
C ILE A 611 7.78 3.72 -22.69
N ALA A 612 7.20 3.99 -23.86
CA ALA A 612 6.04 3.24 -24.35
C ALA A 612 6.38 1.80 -24.75
N GLU A 613 7.64 1.49 -25.04
CA GLU A 613 8.08 0.12 -25.36
C GLU A 613 8.24 -0.73 -24.09
N ARG A 614 8.67 -0.12 -22.97
CA ARG A 614 8.82 -0.79 -21.67
C ARG A 614 7.53 -1.43 -21.17
N SER A 615 6.40 -0.75 -21.31
CA SER A 615 5.07 -1.26 -20.89
C SER A 615 4.66 -2.54 -21.64
N ARG A 616 5.24 -2.77 -22.82
CA ARG A 616 4.96 -3.91 -23.71
C ARG A 616 6.02 -5.00 -23.64
N ASN A 617 7.18 -4.72 -23.07
CA ASN A 617 8.28 -5.67 -22.95
C ASN A 617 8.06 -6.64 -21.78
N TRP A 618 7.84 -7.91 -22.09
CA TRP A 618 7.60 -8.98 -21.10
C TRP A 618 8.82 -9.30 -20.21
N ALA A 619 10.03 -8.91 -20.64
CA ALA A 619 11.26 -9.05 -19.87
C ALA A 619 11.61 -7.79 -19.05
N GLU A 620 10.84 -6.70 -19.19
CA GLU A 620 11.10 -5.49 -18.43
C GLU A 620 10.68 -5.67 -16.97
N THR A 621 11.68 -5.65 -16.08
CA THR A 621 11.45 -5.79 -14.64
C THR A 621 10.96 -4.48 -14.02
N ARG A 622 11.29 -3.34 -14.65
CA ARG A 622 11.01 -1.96 -14.21
C ARG A 622 10.27 -1.19 -15.29
N PRO A 623 8.99 -1.54 -15.58
CA PRO A 623 8.22 -0.83 -16.59
C PRO A 623 8.04 0.65 -16.23
N GLU A 624 7.89 0.92 -14.94
CA GLU A 624 7.89 2.25 -14.31
C GLU A 624 8.31 2.11 -12.84
N TRP A 625 8.50 3.23 -12.16
CA TRP A 625 8.84 3.28 -10.73
C TRP A 625 7.63 3.29 -9.77
N GLY A 626 6.41 3.32 -10.32
CA GLY A 626 5.20 3.45 -9.52
C GLY A 626 5.26 4.70 -8.64
N LEU A 627 5.17 4.50 -7.33
CA LEU A 627 5.11 5.58 -6.33
C LEU A 627 6.44 5.72 -5.56
N ALA A 628 7.53 5.15 -6.06
CA ALA A 628 8.86 5.29 -5.46
C ALA A 628 9.25 6.77 -5.37
N GLY A 629 9.90 7.13 -4.27
CA GLY A 629 10.27 8.51 -3.95
C GLY A 629 9.14 9.40 -3.41
N CYS A 630 7.88 8.95 -3.29
CA CYS A 630 6.84 9.76 -2.66
C CYS A 630 7.25 10.19 -1.23
N LYS A 631 7.07 11.49 -0.93
CA LYS A 631 7.47 12.10 0.36
C LYS A 631 6.49 13.14 0.91
N GLY A 632 5.53 13.60 0.10
CA GLY A 632 4.59 14.63 0.50
C GLY A 632 3.14 14.34 0.11
N PHE A 633 2.20 14.87 0.89
CA PHE A 633 0.79 14.98 0.56
C PHE A 633 0.38 16.43 0.80
N ILE A 634 -0.17 17.10 -0.21
CA ILE A 634 -0.54 18.52 -0.13
C ILE A 634 -2.03 18.65 -0.39
N ALA A 635 -2.77 19.12 0.61
CA ALA A 635 -4.17 19.51 0.51
C ALA A 635 -4.28 21.03 0.59
N ALA A 636 -4.31 21.67 -0.58
CA ALA A 636 -4.36 23.12 -0.73
C ALA A 636 -4.89 23.49 -2.12
N PRO A 637 -5.29 24.75 -2.37
CA PRO A 637 -5.70 25.18 -3.70
C PRO A 637 -4.55 25.04 -4.71
N ARG A 638 -4.84 24.62 -5.96
CA ARG A 638 -3.84 24.44 -7.04
C ARG A 638 -2.80 25.54 -7.13
N ARG A 639 -3.20 26.81 -6.93
CA ARG A 639 -2.33 28.00 -6.98
C ARG A 639 -1.11 27.90 -6.06
N ARG A 640 -1.15 27.11 -4.98
CA ARG A 640 -0.01 26.90 -4.07
C ARG A 640 1.12 26.11 -4.70
N THR A 641 0.80 25.19 -5.61
CA THR A 641 1.73 24.26 -6.25
C THR A 641 1.87 24.50 -7.76
N ALA A 642 1.15 25.47 -8.32
CA ALA A 642 1.18 25.80 -9.74
C ALA A 642 2.58 26.26 -10.18
N GLY A 643 3.07 25.72 -11.30
CA GLY A 643 4.41 26.03 -11.84
C GLY A 643 5.60 25.55 -10.99
N LYS A 644 5.38 24.86 -9.87
CA LYS A 644 6.45 24.33 -9.00
C LYS A 644 6.71 22.86 -9.34
N SER A 645 7.98 22.49 -9.46
CA SER A 645 8.36 21.10 -9.68
C SER A 645 8.44 20.35 -8.37
N LEU A 646 7.50 19.43 -8.12
CA LEU A 646 7.54 18.52 -6.97
C LEU A 646 8.18 17.17 -7.35
N ALA A 647 8.80 17.11 -8.54
CA ALA A 647 9.53 15.98 -9.09
C ALA A 647 8.75 14.64 -9.14
N GLY A 648 7.41 14.67 -9.13
CA GLY A 648 6.59 13.46 -9.03
C GLY A 648 6.71 12.77 -7.67
N ARG A 649 6.93 13.54 -6.59
CA ARG A 649 7.13 13.02 -5.23
C ARG A 649 6.04 13.45 -4.23
N ALA A 650 5.00 14.15 -4.69
CA ALA A 650 3.92 14.65 -3.83
C ALA A 650 2.54 14.26 -4.36
N PHE A 651 1.68 13.75 -3.48
CA PHE A 651 0.26 13.63 -3.76
C PHE A 651 -0.38 15.02 -3.69
N LEU A 652 -1.18 15.38 -4.69
CA LEU A 652 -1.76 16.72 -4.79
C LEU A 652 -3.28 16.64 -4.77
N HIS A 653 -3.88 17.07 -3.65
CA HIS A 653 -5.32 17.19 -3.48
C HIS A 653 -5.73 18.65 -3.50
N ASP A 654 -6.62 19.02 -4.41
CA ASP A 654 -7.17 20.37 -4.47
C ASP A 654 -8.19 20.57 -3.34
N TYR A 655 -8.00 21.63 -2.55
CA TYR A 655 -8.83 21.91 -1.38
C TYR A 655 -8.82 23.41 -1.06
N ASP A 656 -9.99 24.05 -1.05
CA ASP A 656 -10.18 25.43 -0.58
C ASP A 656 -11.06 25.45 0.67
N TRP A 657 -10.40 25.60 1.83
CA TRP A 657 -11.07 25.55 3.13
C TRP A 657 -12.13 26.65 3.33
N HIS A 658 -12.07 27.77 2.60
CA HIS A 658 -13.08 28.82 2.67
C HIS A 658 -14.45 28.36 2.14
N GLN A 659 -14.45 27.35 1.26
CA GLN A 659 -15.68 26.74 0.74
C GLN A 659 -16.22 25.64 1.68
N ASP A 660 -15.43 25.19 2.64
CA ASP A 660 -15.69 24.08 3.55
C ASP A 660 -16.21 24.56 4.91
N LYS A 661 -17.48 24.99 4.94
CA LYS A 661 -18.07 25.71 6.08
C LYS A 661 -18.04 24.95 7.41
N ASP A 662 -18.12 23.63 7.38
CA ASP A 662 -18.15 22.76 8.56
C ASP A 662 -16.89 21.89 8.70
N PHE A 663 -15.90 22.08 7.83
CA PHE A 663 -14.68 21.28 7.76
C PHE A 663 -14.92 19.79 7.51
N SER A 664 -16.08 19.42 6.93
CA SER A 664 -16.38 18.03 6.58
C SER A 664 -15.52 17.52 5.42
N VAL A 665 -15.10 18.40 4.51
CA VAL A 665 -14.16 18.04 3.43
C VAL A 665 -12.75 17.86 4.00
N LEU A 666 -12.31 18.74 4.92
CA LEU A 666 -11.05 18.55 5.65
C LEU A 666 -11.02 17.20 6.40
N GLU A 667 -12.11 16.90 7.11
CA GLU A 667 -12.27 15.62 7.81
C GLU A 667 -12.17 14.44 6.85
N LEU A 668 -12.84 14.49 5.70
CA LEU A 668 -12.72 13.47 4.65
C LEU A 668 -11.28 13.34 4.16
N ILE A 669 -10.58 14.44 3.87
CA ILE A 669 -9.21 14.45 3.38
C ILE A 669 -8.25 13.77 4.36
N LEU A 670 -8.34 14.11 5.65
CA LEU A 670 -7.45 13.59 6.69
C LEU A 670 -7.76 12.13 7.05
N THR A 671 -9.00 11.69 6.94
CA THR A 671 -9.43 10.33 7.34
C THR A 671 -9.37 9.30 6.21
N ALA A 672 -9.36 9.72 4.94
CA ALA A 672 -9.32 8.81 3.80
C ALA A 672 -8.12 9.05 2.85
N PRO A 673 -8.07 10.09 1.99
CA PRO A 673 -6.93 10.31 1.09
C PRO A 673 -5.55 10.35 1.78
N ALA A 674 -5.42 11.04 2.92
CA ALA A 674 -4.16 11.11 3.65
C ALA A 674 -3.75 9.75 4.22
N VAL A 675 -4.70 8.97 4.74
CA VAL A 675 -4.45 7.60 5.25
C VAL A 675 -4.05 6.65 4.11
N VAL A 676 -4.71 6.72 2.95
CA VAL A 676 -4.33 5.91 1.79
C VAL A 676 -2.94 6.29 1.29
N ALA A 677 -2.61 7.58 1.24
CA ALA A 677 -1.27 8.05 0.89
C ALA A 677 -0.20 7.57 1.89
N SER A 678 -0.53 7.50 3.18
CA SER A 678 0.37 6.99 4.21
C SER A 678 0.62 5.49 4.05
N TRP A 679 -0.41 4.70 3.74
CA TRP A 679 -0.27 3.28 3.46
C TRP A 679 0.66 3.02 2.28
N ILE A 680 0.48 3.79 1.19
CA ILE A 680 1.38 3.74 0.04
C ILE A 680 2.81 4.08 0.46
N SER A 681 3.01 5.24 1.09
CA SER A 681 4.34 5.72 1.47
C SER A 681 5.07 4.73 2.38
N LEU A 682 4.37 4.20 3.39
CA LEU A 682 4.94 3.28 4.37
C LEU A 682 5.18 1.87 3.81
N GLN A 683 4.43 1.44 2.78
CA GLN A 683 4.74 0.21 2.05
C GLN A 683 6.08 0.32 1.33
N TYR A 684 6.34 1.43 0.63
CA TYR A 684 7.64 1.66 -0.02
C TYR A 684 8.75 1.82 1.02
N PHE A 685 8.49 2.52 2.13
CA PHE A 685 9.41 2.63 3.26
C PHE A 685 9.80 1.24 3.78
N GLY A 686 8.81 0.41 4.17
CA GLY A 686 9.04 -0.93 4.72
C GLY A 686 9.75 -1.85 3.76
N SER A 687 9.37 -1.85 2.47
CA SER A 687 10.06 -2.62 1.43
C SER A 687 11.50 -2.14 1.15
N THR A 688 11.88 -0.95 1.64
CA THR A 688 13.24 -0.39 1.51
C THR A 688 14.10 -0.66 2.73
N VAL A 689 13.58 -0.38 3.94
CA VAL A 689 14.34 -0.54 5.20
C VAL A 689 14.42 -1.99 5.67
N ALA A 690 13.37 -2.78 5.36
CA ALA A 690 13.20 -4.15 5.82
C ALA A 690 12.74 -5.07 4.67
N PRO A 691 13.49 -5.15 3.55
CA PRO A 691 13.07 -5.87 2.34
C PRO A 691 12.86 -7.37 2.58
N GLY A 692 13.56 -7.97 3.56
CA GLY A 692 13.39 -9.38 3.92
C GLY A 692 12.01 -9.69 4.49
N LEU A 693 11.43 -8.77 5.26
CA LEU A 693 10.15 -8.93 5.95
C LEU A 693 8.97 -8.32 5.19
N PHE A 694 9.14 -7.11 4.66
CA PHE A 694 8.06 -6.35 3.99
C PHE A 694 8.25 -6.22 2.48
N GLY A 695 9.28 -6.83 1.90
CA GLY A 695 9.52 -6.84 0.47
C GLY A 695 8.89 -8.04 -0.24
N GLY A 696 8.63 -7.85 -1.53
CA GLY A 696 8.21 -8.91 -2.45
C GLY A 696 9.35 -9.86 -2.85
N GLY A 697 10.59 -9.54 -2.51
CA GLY A 697 11.78 -10.26 -2.99
C GLY A 697 12.26 -9.76 -4.35
N ASN A 698 13.09 -10.55 -5.01
CA ASN A 698 13.61 -10.28 -6.35
C ASN A 698 12.62 -10.76 -7.42
N LYS A 699 12.05 -9.81 -8.17
CA LYS A 699 11.06 -10.07 -9.24
C LYS A 699 11.49 -11.15 -10.25
N LEU A 700 12.79 -11.32 -10.49
CA LEU A 700 13.32 -12.33 -11.42
C LEU A 700 13.08 -13.77 -10.94
N LEU A 701 12.85 -13.97 -9.64
CA LEU A 701 12.68 -15.27 -9.01
C LEU A 701 11.22 -15.56 -8.63
N HIS A 702 10.30 -14.63 -8.91
CA HIS A 702 8.91 -14.74 -8.46
C HIS A 702 8.17 -15.87 -9.18
N ASN A 703 7.56 -16.76 -8.40
CA ASN A 703 6.49 -17.65 -8.85
C ASN A 703 5.19 -17.27 -8.15
N VAL A 704 4.11 -17.14 -8.93
CA VAL A 704 2.78 -16.83 -8.40
C VAL A 704 2.21 -18.05 -7.69
N THR A 705 1.73 -17.87 -6.47
CA THR A 705 1.17 -18.92 -5.63
C THR A 705 -0.26 -18.59 -5.22
N GLY A 706 -1.20 -19.48 -5.54
CA GLY A 706 -2.61 -19.39 -5.20
C GLY A 706 -3.38 -18.20 -5.81
N GLY A 707 -2.78 -17.46 -6.74
CA GLY A 707 -3.30 -16.17 -7.23
C GLY A 707 -3.16 -15.00 -6.24
N ILE A 708 -2.52 -15.23 -5.08
CA ILE A 708 -2.58 -14.32 -3.94
C ILE A 708 -1.28 -13.56 -3.70
N GLY A 709 -0.13 -14.22 -3.88
CA GLY A 709 1.18 -13.63 -3.66
C GLY A 709 2.26 -14.35 -4.46
N VAL A 710 3.51 -14.08 -4.11
CA VAL A 710 4.68 -14.67 -4.80
C VAL A 710 5.60 -15.39 -3.83
N VAL A 711 6.29 -16.41 -4.32
CA VAL A 711 7.44 -17.01 -3.64
C VAL A 711 8.70 -16.78 -4.47
N GLU A 712 9.87 -16.73 -3.83
CA GLU A 712 11.16 -16.68 -4.54
C GLU A 712 11.68 -18.10 -4.77
N GLY A 713 11.80 -18.51 -6.04
CA GLY A 713 12.21 -19.86 -6.39
C GLY A 713 11.05 -20.86 -6.29
N ASN A 714 11.34 -22.09 -5.88
CA ASN A 714 10.42 -23.22 -5.96
C ASN A 714 9.47 -23.39 -4.76
N GLY A 715 9.59 -22.57 -3.72
CA GLY A 715 8.79 -22.69 -2.50
C GLY A 715 9.19 -21.66 -1.43
N GLY A 716 8.80 -21.93 -0.19
CA GLY A 716 9.10 -21.09 0.98
C GLY A 716 7.97 -20.13 1.35
N THR A 717 8.33 -19.11 2.13
CA THR A 717 7.38 -18.15 2.69
C THR A 717 6.77 -17.26 1.60
N LEU A 718 5.44 -17.09 1.64
CA LEU A 718 4.75 -16.18 0.73
C LEU A 718 5.22 -14.74 0.98
N ARG A 719 5.52 -14.02 -0.10
CA ARG A 719 5.84 -12.60 -0.09
C ARG A 719 4.73 -11.83 -0.78
N VAL A 720 4.33 -10.71 -0.17
CA VAL A 720 3.19 -9.89 -0.62
C VAL A 720 3.53 -8.40 -0.73
N GLY A 721 4.75 -8.01 -0.36
CA GLY A 721 5.25 -6.64 -0.48
C GLY A 721 5.71 -6.25 -1.90
N LEU A 722 6.33 -5.08 -2.03
CA LEU A 722 6.84 -4.59 -3.30
C LEU A 722 8.17 -5.27 -3.67
N PRO A 723 8.37 -5.70 -4.92
CA PRO A 723 9.64 -6.31 -5.33
C PRO A 723 10.80 -5.32 -5.22
N TRP A 724 12.02 -5.84 -5.04
CA TRP A 724 13.25 -5.05 -4.96
C TRP A 724 13.41 -4.08 -6.15
N GLN A 725 12.99 -4.52 -7.34
CA GLN A 725 13.02 -3.70 -8.55
C GLN A 725 12.07 -2.50 -8.53
N SER A 726 11.14 -2.40 -7.58
CA SER A 726 10.28 -1.22 -7.41
C SER A 726 10.94 -0.14 -6.54
N VAL A 727 11.95 -0.48 -5.75
CA VAL A 727 12.60 0.44 -4.80
C VAL A 727 14.09 0.67 -5.09
N HIS A 728 14.71 -0.15 -5.95
CA HIS A 728 16.14 -0.15 -6.21
C HIS A 728 16.49 -0.41 -7.69
N ASP A 729 17.44 0.35 -8.25
CA ASP A 729 17.86 0.22 -9.65
C ASP A 729 18.94 -0.86 -9.89
N GLY A 730 19.58 -1.32 -8.82
CA GLY A 730 20.69 -2.27 -8.83
C GLY A 730 21.98 -1.69 -8.24
N GLN A 731 22.06 -0.36 -8.12
CA GLN A 731 23.18 0.38 -7.53
C GLN A 731 22.71 1.32 -6.42
N ASN A 732 21.59 2.01 -6.62
CA ASN A 732 21.05 3.01 -5.71
C ASN A 732 19.58 2.73 -5.39
N TYR A 733 19.18 3.17 -4.20
CA TYR A 733 17.78 3.30 -3.83
C TYR A 733 17.11 4.38 -4.67
N ILE A 734 15.94 4.05 -5.21
CA ILE A 734 15.08 4.98 -5.95
C ILE A 734 14.00 5.56 -5.03
N HIS A 735 13.59 4.80 -4.02
CA HIS A 735 12.76 5.32 -2.94
C HIS A 735 13.66 5.76 -1.78
N ASP A 736 13.59 7.04 -1.41
CA ASP A 736 14.09 7.50 -0.12
C ASP A 736 13.07 7.09 0.96
N PRO A 737 13.43 6.24 1.93
CA PRO A 737 12.51 5.79 2.97
C PRO A 737 12.27 6.92 3.98
N LEU A 738 11.33 7.80 3.66
CA LEU A 738 10.93 8.93 4.48
C LEU A 738 9.47 8.77 4.91
N ARG A 739 9.15 9.07 6.17
CA ARG A 739 7.76 9.16 6.63
C ARG A 739 7.08 10.40 6.02
N LEU A 740 5.83 10.23 5.59
CA LEU A 740 5.13 11.17 4.72
C LEU A 740 4.92 12.54 5.39
N SER A 741 5.16 13.63 4.66
CA SER A 741 4.84 15.01 5.10
C SER A 741 3.48 15.46 4.55
N VAL A 742 2.50 15.61 5.43
CA VAL A 742 1.13 16.05 5.12
C VAL A 742 1.06 17.56 5.34
N CYS A 743 0.81 18.33 4.28
CA CYS A 743 0.73 19.79 4.30
C CYS A 743 -0.70 20.21 3.96
N VAL A 744 -1.35 20.96 4.85
CA VAL A 744 -2.76 21.34 4.72
C VAL A 744 -2.93 22.84 4.84
N GLU A 745 -3.61 23.48 3.89
CA GLU A 745 -4.07 24.86 4.04
C GLU A 745 -5.44 24.87 4.71
N ALA A 746 -5.45 24.96 6.05
CA ALA A 746 -6.64 25.11 6.87
C ALA A 746 -6.28 25.68 8.26
N PRO A 747 -7.24 26.25 9.01
CA PRO A 747 -7.00 26.65 10.40
C PRO A 747 -6.53 25.47 11.26
N ARG A 748 -5.49 25.68 12.07
CA ARG A 748 -4.93 24.64 12.96
C ARG A 748 -5.97 24.09 13.92
N GLU A 749 -6.87 24.95 14.39
CA GLU A 749 -7.95 24.60 15.29
C GLU A 749 -8.93 23.62 14.63
N ALA A 750 -9.20 23.79 13.33
CA ALA A 750 -10.03 22.86 12.57
C ALA A 750 -9.31 21.51 12.35
N ILE A 751 -8.02 21.54 12.01
CA ILE A 751 -7.19 20.33 11.88
C ILE A 751 -7.15 19.55 13.20
N SER A 752 -6.82 20.22 14.31
CA SER A 752 -6.80 19.61 15.65
C SER A 752 -8.18 19.06 16.05
N ALA A 753 -9.27 19.75 15.70
CA ALA A 753 -10.62 19.27 15.98
C ALA A 753 -10.96 17.99 15.21
N VAL A 754 -10.49 17.83 13.96
CA VAL A 754 -10.61 16.57 13.23
C VAL A 754 -9.81 15.47 13.92
N LEU A 755 -8.54 15.71 14.26
CA LEU A 755 -7.71 14.71 14.94
C LEU A 755 -8.31 14.25 16.27
N ALA A 756 -8.92 15.17 17.04
CA ALA A 756 -9.59 14.84 18.29
C ALA A 756 -10.82 13.91 18.13
N ARG A 757 -11.42 13.84 16.93
CA ARG A 757 -12.53 12.92 16.63
C ARG A 757 -12.07 11.53 16.17
N HIS A 758 -10.82 11.39 15.74
CA HIS A 758 -10.30 10.19 15.06
C HIS A 758 -9.00 9.71 15.70
N ASP A 759 -9.09 8.97 16.81
CA ASP A 759 -7.92 8.50 17.57
C ASP A 759 -6.90 7.73 16.71
N ALA A 760 -7.36 6.90 15.78
CA ALA A 760 -6.47 6.15 14.88
C ALA A 760 -5.69 7.06 13.92
N VAL A 761 -6.32 8.14 13.43
CA VAL A 761 -5.64 9.13 12.58
C VAL A 761 -4.71 9.99 13.42
N ARG A 762 -5.13 10.40 14.62
CA ARG A 762 -4.30 11.14 15.58
C ARG A 762 -3.03 10.36 15.92
N ALA A 763 -3.14 9.06 16.20
CA ALA A 763 -2.00 8.20 16.52
C ALA A 763 -0.92 8.19 15.41
N LEU A 764 -1.30 8.29 14.13
CA LEU A 764 -0.33 8.38 13.04
C LEU A 764 0.54 9.65 13.13
N PHE A 765 0.00 10.75 13.62
CA PHE A 765 0.72 12.01 13.78
C PHE A 765 1.42 12.10 15.15
N ASP A 766 0.75 11.71 16.24
CA ASP A 766 1.32 11.72 17.59
C ASP A 766 2.56 10.81 17.68
N ASN A 767 2.51 9.63 17.06
CA ASN A 767 3.65 8.70 17.00
C ASN A 767 4.59 8.96 15.81
N ARG A 768 4.35 10.04 15.05
CA ARG A 768 5.16 10.47 13.89
C ARG A 768 5.32 9.40 12.81
N TRP A 769 4.30 8.59 12.55
CA TRP A 769 4.24 7.78 11.31
C TRP A 769 4.01 8.66 10.07
N MET A 770 3.48 9.86 10.29
CA MET A 770 3.43 10.98 9.35
C MET A 770 3.77 12.29 10.07
N HIS A 771 4.24 13.26 9.31
CA HIS A 771 4.47 14.63 9.76
C HIS A 771 3.33 15.52 9.27
N LEU A 772 2.84 16.45 10.09
CA LEU A 772 1.71 17.32 9.75
C LEU A 772 2.10 18.79 9.83
N PHE A 773 1.79 19.52 8.77
CA PHE A 773 2.05 20.95 8.63
C PHE A 773 0.78 21.71 8.27
N ALA A 774 0.58 22.86 8.90
CA ALA A 774 -0.43 23.83 8.48
C ALA A 774 0.24 24.92 7.64
N MET A 775 -0.34 25.17 6.46
CA MET A 775 0.07 26.25 5.56
C MET A 775 -0.56 27.58 5.98
N ASP A 776 0.19 28.67 5.83
CA ASP A 776 -0.34 30.03 5.98
C ASP A 776 -1.04 30.53 4.71
N ALA A 777 -1.54 31.77 4.76
CA ALA A 777 -2.23 32.43 3.65
C ALA A 777 -1.29 32.72 2.45
N GLU A 778 0.01 32.68 2.65
CA GLU A 778 1.04 32.84 1.63
C GLU A 778 1.43 31.49 1.00
N GLY A 779 1.03 30.37 1.61
CA GLY A 779 1.32 29.01 1.16
C GLY A 779 2.64 28.46 1.70
N LYS A 780 3.21 29.08 2.74
CA LYS A 780 4.40 28.60 3.44
C LYS A 780 4.00 27.59 4.50
N LEU A 781 4.88 26.62 4.77
CA LEU A 781 4.72 25.70 5.90
C LEU A 781 5.01 26.47 7.18
N ALA A 782 3.98 27.03 7.80
CA ALA A 782 4.14 27.97 8.91
C ALA A 782 4.07 27.29 10.29
N TRP A 783 3.43 26.13 10.39
CA TRP A 783 3.27 25.42 11.64
C TRP A 783 3.48 23.92 11.47
N ARG A 784 4.17 23.32 12.43
CA ARG A 784 4.33 21.86 12.57
C ARG A 784 3.52 21.36 13.75
N TYR A 785 2.80 20.27 13.55
CA TYR A 785 2.15 19.54 14.63
C TYR A 785 3.19 18.76 15.45
N VAL A 786 3.15 18.89 16.78
CA VAL A 786 4.15 18.28 17.69
C VAL A 786 3.56 17.23 18.63
N GLY A 787 2.32 16.80 18.39
CA GLY A 787 1.59 15.84 19.22
C GLY A 787 0.56 16.48 20.14
N ASP A 788 -0.40 15.70 20.61
CA ASP A 788 -1.40 16.07 21.62
C ASP A 788 -2.18 17.37 21.31
N GLY A 789 -2.47 17.62 20.03
CA GLY A 789 -3.20 18.82 19.60
C GLY A 789 -2.34 20.10 19.50
N ALA A 790 -1.04 20.03 19.83
CA ALA A 790 -0.14 21.17 19.91
C ALA A 790 0.60 21.45 18.59
N TRP A 791 0.92 22.73 18.37
CA TRP A 791 1.59 23.23 17.17
C TRP A 791 2.78 24.12 17.52
N GLN A 792 3.86 23.98 16.77
CA GLN A 792 5.06 24.82 16.83
C GLN A 792 5.19 25.64 15.55
N ALA A 793 5.59 26.90 15.66
CA ALA A 793 5.87 27.73 14.49
C ALA A 793 7.16 27.25 13.80
N GLU A 794 7.12 27.11 12.48
CA GLU A 794 8.30 26.79 11.68
C GLU A 794 8.99 28.12 11.27
N PRO A 795 10.33 28.22 11.41
CA PRO A 795 11.06 29.37 10.91
C PRO A 795 10.90 29.45 9.39
N GLY A 796 10.55 30.62 8.86
CA GLY A 796 10.46 30.81 7.42
C GLY A 796 11.85 30.73 6.78
N PRO A 797 11.95 30.40 5.48
CA PRO A 797 13.24 30.34 4.78
C PRO A 797 13.99 31.69 4.78
N ASP A 798 13.30 32.82 5.02
CA ASP A 798 13.89 34.17 5.12
C ASP A 798 14.31 34.55 6.55
N THR A 799 14.09 33.71 7.56
CA THR A 799 14.54 33.94 8.94
C THR A 799 15.87 33.24 9.22
N GLN A 800 16.87 33.44 8.36
CA GLN A 800 18.25 33.33 8.83
C GLN A 800 18.57 34.57 9.68
N THR A 801 18.92 34.29 10.94
CA THR A 801 19.28 35.22 12.01
C THR A 801 20.21 36.34 11.51
N PRO A 802 19.97 37.63 11.83
CA PRO A 802 20.94 38.67 11.51
C PRO A 802 22.23 38.39 12.29
N GLU A 803 23.36 38.47 11.58
CA GLU A 803 24.71 38.41 12.14
C GLU A 803 24.79 39.15 13.48
N LEU A 804 25.29 38.45 14.50
CA LEU A 804 25.81 39.06 15.71
C LEU A 804 26.81 40.14 15.31
N ALA A 805 26.37 41.39 15.43
CA ALA A 805 27.23 42.56 15.30
C ALA A 805 28.42 42.38 16.25
N LYS A 806 29.62 42.23 15.67
CA LYS A 806 30.89 42.37 16.37
C LYS A 806 30.90 43.76 17.02
N ALA A 807 30.80 43.80 18.34
CA ALA A 807 31.23 44.93 19.13
C ALA A 807 32.67 44.67 19.59
N SER A 808 33.52 45.64 19.25
CA SER A 808 34.94 45.81 19.55
C SER A 808 35.34 45.56 21.00
#